data_AF-A0AAF0YIE9-F1
#
_entry.id   AF-A0AAF0YIE9-F1
#
_cell.length_a   1.000
_cell.length_b   1.000
_cell.length_c   1.000
_cell.angle_alpha   90.00
_cell.angle_beta   90.00
_cell.angle_gamma   90.00
#
_symmetry.space_group_name_H-M   'P 1'
#
loop_
_entity.id
_entity.type
_entity.pdbx_description
1 polymer ?
#
loop_
_entity_poly.entity_id
_entity_poly.type
_entity_poly.pdbx_seq_one_letter_code
_entity_poly.pdbx_strand_id
1 'polypeptide(L)'
;MTVPTPAVPLPPVAVQWDGAEPYLTPPTRPELRLTPYRDTAAEVAGLIALNNHPEVGKWSHGRPYPFTEDSARTRLDNNLSKQAAAVAELQENPEAKIATTLFSVIRSDESDYIGDLMARPVDEATGRWAAAYAVHPDFHSRGIGTAAVATVLAWAKSMGAKSFEITIETANPASSRLAQKLGFTRDKLELIDWPEHHGGGQREVATWHHPGHARLATMVSSALSTPGVGPPAPPVHWDDAADEPYLELSVPGYRVTSNRDTPTEEDDLIEISNLPEVSRYAFVRPFPYDRGHARAWIDKSQVTTHDAVAALKADPGAEVDTSPFCAIRDAAGRLVGDVGIWSDSNETRPYARSLGYTLHPKLHRQGIGFAAVGAVIAWARAKLQGVKVLDAGIEEDNTASQALATKLGFTKVLTKTVSWPEDKGGGTREVGRQECTNDVGRSILRAGGDEPLSNGYMTAGVQWDDTTGEPYLDLPGHPGVRITPYHDTPAEEDALIEISNLPEVGRWSYGRPYPDYTRADARERLDELVAPQAATAAALRENPAAVVTTCPFAVVRDDTGAYLGEVYVWPDNEREGFLELSYSLFPRVQGRGLGAAAVRRIVEWAGPALGAHTVEAMVETVNAPSNALMAKLGFYKAEVRAVRWPEEKGGEERECAFWRRDFPAPQMHASIGYYESARQSWQAARRATSAARMRTPAASVADPTTSGGRIPAEILAWGN
;
A
#
# COMPACT_ATOMS: atom_id res chain seq x y z
N MET A 1 27.90 18.33 12.86
CA MET A 1 28.25 16.89 12.78
C MET A 1 26.95 16.11 12.78
N THR A 2 26.72 15.26 11.78
CA THR A 2 25.47 14.48 11.64
C THR A 2 25.44 13.30 12.62
N VAL A 3 24.31 13.10 13.31
CA VAL A 3 24.08 11.92 14.14
C VAL A 3 23.77 10.72 13.22
N PRO A 4 24.45 9.57 13.33
CA PRO A 4 24.15 8.40 12.51
C PRO A 4 22.78 7.80 12.87
N THR A 5 22.02 7.40 11.85
CA THR A 5 20.86 6.51 12.02
C THR A 5 21.30 5.25 12.77
N PRO A 6 20.53 4.70 13.73
CA PRO A 6 20.90 3.47 14.42
C PRO A 6 21.07 2.34 13.41
N ALA A 7 22.29 1.80 13.32
CA ALA A 7 22.61 0.72 12.41
C ALA A 7 21.84 -0.55 12.82
N VAL A 8 21.17 -1.19 11.87
CA VAL A 8 20.67 -2.56 12.06
C VAL A 8 21.90 -3.44 12.33
N PRO A 9 21.98 -4.14 13.47
CA PRO A 9 23.14 -4.98 13.75
C PRO A 9 23.27 -6.04 12.65
N LEU A 10 24.47 -6.15 12.08
CA LEU A 10 24.80 -7.23 11.14
C LEU A 10 24.46 -8.57 11.79
N PRO A 11 23.58 -9.39 11.19
CA PRO A 11 23.05 -10.57 11.87
C PRO A 11 24.15 -11.63 12.04
N PRO A 12 24.09 -12.49 13.06
CA PRO A 12 25.00 -13.63 13.13
C PRO A 12 24.78 -14.53 11.91
N VAL A 13 25.87 -14.95 11.28
CA VAL A 13 25.85 -15.84 10.10
C VAL A 13 26.82 -16.99 10.33
N ALA A 14 26.37 -18.20 10.00
CA ALA A 14 27.16 -19.42 10.03
C ALA A 14 27.33 -19.95 8.61
N VAL A 15 28.50 -20.51 8.31
CA VAL A 15 28.73 -21.24 7.06
C VAL A 15 27.94 -22.55 7.12
N GLN A 16 27.10 -22.77 6.13
CA GLN A 16 26.37 -24.02 5.89
C GLN A 16 27.01 -24.75 4.71
N TRP A 17 26.68 -26.02 4.52
CA TRP A 17 27.29 -26.89 3.51
C TRP A 17 26.23 -27.67 2.75
N ASP A 18 26.33 -27.67 1.42
CA ASP A 18 25.59 -28.58 0.54
C ASP A 18 26.59 -29.53 -0.13
N GLY A 19 26.70 -30.74 0.39
CA GLY A 19 27.81 -31.64 0.09
C GLY A 19 29.16 -31.00 0.44
N ALA A 20 29.93 -30.65 -0.59
CA ALA A 20 31.23 -29.99 -0.45
C ALA A 20 31.21 -28.47 -0.74
N GLU A 21 30.07 -27.90 -1.16
CA GLU A 21 29.93 -26.47 -1.46
C GLU A 21 29.47 -25.70 -0.21
N PRO A 22 30.24 -24.72 0.31
CA PRO A 22 29.78 -23.89 1.41
C PRO A 22 28.82 -22.82 0.91
N TYR A 23 27.84 -22.44 1.75
CA TYR A 23 26.95 -21.32 1.48
C TYR A 23 26.58 -20.53 2.74
N LEU A 24 26.09 -19.30 2.55
CA LEU A 24 25.43 -18.51 3.60
C LEU A 24 23.94 -18.33 3.25
N THR A 25 23.07 -18.52 4.24
CA THR A 25 21.65 -18.14 4.15
C THR A 25 21.45 -16.78 4.80
N PRO A 26 20.92 -15.77 4.09
CA PRO A 26 20.57 -14.50 4.71
C PRO A 26 19.40 -14.65 5.71
N PRO A 27 19.54 -14.25 6.98
CA PRO A 27 18.50 -14.54 8.00
C PRO A 27 17.14 -13.86 7.76
N THR A 28 17.10 -12.79 6.97
CA THR A 28 15.86 -12.11 6.57
C THR A 28 15.27 -12.64 5.25
N ARG A 29 15.97 -13.57 4.60
CA ARG A 29 15.69 -14.13 3.27
C ARG A 29 16.15 -15.59 3.18
N PRO A 30 15.46 -16.54 3.86
CA PRO A 30 15.84 -17.94 3.90
C PRO A 30 15.77 -18.65 2.53
N GLU A 31 15.06 -18.06 1.55
CA GLU A 31 14.98 -18.54 0.16
C GLU A 31 16.26 -18.27 -0.66
N LEU A 32 17.24 -17.56 -0.09
CA LEU A 32 18.49 -17.21 -0.77
C LEU A 32 19.67 -18.03 -0.26
N ARG A 33 20.58 -18.36 -1.18
CA ARG A 33 21.91 -18.90 -0.86
C ARG A 33 22.98 -17.99 -1.47
N LEU A 34 24.00 -17.66 -0.68
CA LEU A 34 25.21 -16.99 -1.14
C LEU A 34 26.32 -18.03 -1.24
N THR A 35 26.95 -18.16 -2.41
CA THR A 35 27.83 -19.30 -2.76
C THR A 35 29.12 -18.83 -3.44
N PRO A 36 30.16 -19.67 -3.53
CA PRO A 36 31.29 -19.47 -4.44
C PRO A 36 30.87 -19.42 -5.92
N TYR A 37 31.80 -19.01 -6.78
CA TYR A 37 31.65 -19.20 -8.23
C TYR A 37 31.79 -20.68 -8.58
N ARG A 38 31.16 -21.08 -9.69
CA ARG A 38 31.27 -22.42 -10.28
C ARG A 38 31.89 -22.32 -11.67
N ASP A 39 32.83 -23.20 -12.04
CA ASP A 39 33.34 -23.26 -13.42
C ASP A 39 32.33 -23.96 -14.33
N THR A 40 31.32 -23.23 -14.77
CA THR A 40 30.26 -23.74 -15.65
C THR A 40 29.90 -22.71 -16.72
N ALA A 41 29.37 -23.18 -17.85
CA ALA A 41 28.84 -22.30 -18.89
C ALA A 41 27.67 -21.44 -18.40
N ALA A 42 26.87 -21.92 -17.44
CA ALA A 42 25.79 -21.16 -16.82
C ALA A 42 26.31 -19.98 -15.99
N GLU A 43 27.40 -20.17 -15.25
CA GLU A 43 28.05 -19.11 -14.47
C GLU A 43 28.61 -18.00 -15.37
N VAL A 44 29.26 -18.39 -16.47
CA VAL A 44 29.76 -17.50 -17.52
C VAL A 44 28.61 -16.71 -18.15
N ALA A 45 27.52 -17.38 -18.53
CA ALA A 45 26.34 -16.73 -19.09
C ALA A 45 25.66 -15.75 -18.10
N GLY A 46 25.55 -16.13 -16.83
CA GLY A 46 25.01 -15.26 -15.78
C GLY A 46 25.84 -13.99 -15.56
N LEU A 47 27.18 -14.12 -15.53
CA LEU A 47 28.10 -12.99 -15.51
C LEU A 47 27.94 -12.08 -16.74
N ILE A 48 27.87 -12.64 -17.95
CA ILE A 48 27.67 -11.86 -19.19
C ILE A 48 26.33 -11.12 -19.16
N ALA A 49 25.23 -11.80 -18.84
CA ALA A 49 23.90 -11.22 -18.81
C ALA A 49 23.79 -10.08 -17.78
N LEU A 50 24.23 -10.32 -16.54
CA LEU A 50 24.18 -9.34 -15.45
C LEU A 50 24.98 -8.07 -15.79
N ASN A 51 26.17 -8.19 -16.36
CA ASN A 51 27.07 -7.05 -16.59
C ASN A 51 26.78 -6.28 -17.88
N ASN A 52 26.13 -6.92 -18.87
CA ASN A 52 25.66 -6.22 -20.07
C ASN A 52 24.28 -5.57 -19.90
N HIS A 53 23.50 -5.97 -18.89
CA HIS A 53 22.18 -5.39 -18.65
C HIS A 53 22.30 -3.86 -18.42
N PRO A 54 21.59 -2.99 -19.18
CA PRO A 54 21.74 -1.53 -19.09
C PRO A 54 21.60 -0.95 -17.68
N GLU A 55 20.62 -1.41 -16.91
CA GLU A 55 20.40 -0.99 -15.51
C GLU A 55 21.50 -1.40 -14.50
N VAL A 56 22.46 -2.25 -14.88
CA VAL A 56 23.54 -2.74 -14.02
C VAL A 56 24.91 -2.33 -14.56
N GLY A 57 25.18 -2.58 -15.85
CA GLY A 57 26.46 -2.30 -16.49
C GLY A 57 26.89 -0.84 -16.36
N LYS A 58 25.97 0.11 -16.55
CA LYS A 58 26.23 1.57 -16.52
C LYS A 58 26.84 2.10 -15.22
N TRP A 59 26.69 1.36 -14.11
CA TRP A 59 27.22 1.71 -12.78
C TRP A 59 28.58 1.07 -12.47
N SER A 60 29.08 0.19 -13.33
CA SER A 60 30.23 -0.67 -13.05
C SER A 60 31.55 -0.11 -13.58
N HIS A 61 32.05 0.97 -12.97
CA HIS A 61 33.32 1.66 -13.34
C HIS A 61 34.46 0.70 -13.71
N GLY A 62 34.79 -0.24 -12.81
CA GLY A 62 35.91 -1.16 -12.99
C GLY A 62 35.65 -2.39 -13.87
N ARG A 63 34.51 -2.48 -14.58
CA ARG A 63 34.21 -3.61 -15.49
C ARG A 63 34.30 -3.17 -16.96
N PRO A 64 34.77 -4.04 -17.87
CA PRO A 64 34.66 -3.78 -19.30
C PRO A 64 33.20 -3.77 -19.74
N TYR A 65 32.88 -2.94 -20.74
CA TYR A 65 31.58 -2.93 -21.41
C TYR A 65 31.80 -2.81 -22.93
N PRO A 66 31.18 -3.66 -23.77
CA PRO A 66 30.41 -4.84 -23.39
C PRO A 66 31.25 -5.87 -22.62
N PHE A 67 30.62 -6.59 -21.70
CA PHE A 67 31.25 -7.62 -20.87
C PHE A 67 31.25 -8.95 -21.65
N THR A 68 32.43 -9.39 -22.09
CA THR A 68 32.59 -10.55 -22.99
C THR A 68 32.73 -11.89 -22.23
N GLU A 69 32.70 -13.01 -22.95
CA GLU A 69 33.07 -14.31 -22.38
C GLU A 69 34.51 -14.30 -21.82
N ASP A 70 35.48 -13.73 -22.53
CA ASP A 70 36.85 -13.55 -22.02
C ASP A 70 36.89 -12.74 -20.72
N SER A 71 36.00 -11.74 -20.58
CA SER A 71 35.86 -10.94 -19.36
C SER A 71 35.29 -11.77 -18.20
N ALA A 72 34.31 -12.64 -18.48
CA ALA A 72 33.74 -13.57 -17.52
C ALA A 72 34.75 -14.65 -17.10
N ARG A 73 35.47 -15.26 -18.06
CA ARG A 73 36.54 -16.23 -17.80
C ARG A 73 37.65 -15.62 -16.95
N THR A 74 38.16 -14.45 -17.33
CA THR A 74 39.13 -13.68 -16.53
C THR A 74 38.61 -13.41 -15.11
N ARG A 75 37.32 -13.12 -14.93
CA ARG A 75 36.71 -12.93 -13.59
C ARG A 75 36.68 -14.23 -12.78
N LEU A 76 36.36 -15.36 -13.40
CA LEU A 76 36.35 -16.68 -12.76
C LEU A 76 37.77 -17.13 -12.39
N ASP A 77 38.71 -17.11 -13.32
CA ASP A 77 40.12 -17.53 -13.12
C ASP A 77 40.78 -16.79 -11.95
N ASN A 78 40.49 -15.49 -11.82
CA ASN A 78 41.01 -14.65 -10.73
C ASN A 78 40.48 -15.01 -9.33
N ASN A 79 39.41 -15.81 -9.22
CA ASN A 79 38.73 -16.11 -7.96
C ASN A 79 38.64 -17.62 -7.66
N LEU A 80 38.38 -18.48 -8.64
CA LEU A 80 38.11 -19.91 -8.46
C LEU A 80 39.21 -20.62 -7.65
N SER A 81 40.49 -20.45 -8.00
CA SER A 81 41.59 -21.11 -7.26
C SER A 81 41.70 -20.62 -5.81
N LYS A 82 41.39 -19.35 -5.54
CA LYS A 82 41.40 -18.76 -4.20
C LYS A 82 40.20 -19.25 -3.37
N GLN A 83 39.04 -19.38 -4.01
CA GLN A 83 37.83 -19.93 -3.42
C GLN A 83 38.01 -21.41 -3.10
N ALA A 84 38.55 -22.21 -4.02
CA ALA A 84 38.84 -23.62 -3.79
C ALA A 84 39.81 -23.83 -2.60
N ALA A 85 40.87 -23.02 -2.49
CA ALA A 85 41.76 -23.05 -1.34
C ALA A 85 41.05 -22.69 -0.02
N ALA A 86 40.21 -21.64 -0.02
CA ALA A 86 39.42 -21.24 1.14
C ALA A 86 38.33 -22.26 1.54
N VAL A 87 37.76 -22.98 0.58
CA VAL A 87 36.82 -24.09 0.82
C VAL A 87 37.55 -25.22 1.53
N ALA A 88 38.73 -25.63 1.04
CA ALA A 88 39.54 -26.67 1.68
C ALA A 88 39.95 -26.27 3.10
N GLU A 89 40.40 -25.03 3.31
CA GLU A 89 40.76 -24.50 4.64
C GLU A 89 39.58 -24.53 5.62
N LEU A 90 38.36 -24.19 5.17
CA LEU A 90 37.14 -24.27 5.99
C LEU A 90 36.67 -25.71 6.24
N GLN A 91 36.99 -26.67 5.36
CA GLN A 91 36.71 -28.10 5.58
C GLN A 91 37.65 -28.70 6.62
N GLU A 92 38.93 -28.31 6.61
CA GLU A 92 39.91 -28.73 7.63
C GLU A 92 39.68 -28.02 8.98
N ASN A 93 39.29 -26.74 8.95
CA ASN A 93 39.04 -25.91 10.13
C ASN A 93 37.83 -24.96 9.92
N PRO A 94 36.64 -25.30 10.46
CA PRO A 94 35.45 -24.45 10.36
C PRO A 94 35.58 -23.05 10.99
N GLU A 95 36.60 -22.79 11.81
CA GLU A 95 36.88 -21.47 12.42
C GLU A 95 37.94 -20.65 11.67
N ALA A 96 38.47 -21.17 10.55
CA ALA A 96 39.51 -20.54 9.73
C ALA A 96 39.19 -19.10 9.33
N LYS A 97 40.24 -18.28 9.17
CA LYS A 97 40.12 -16.84 8.85
C LYS A 97 40.41 -16.58 7.38
N ILE A 98 39.36 -16.69 6.59
CA ILE A 98 39.40 -16.55 5.14
C ILE A 98 39.54 -15.07 4.75
N ALA A 99 40.70 -14.71 4.20
CA ALA A 99 41.02 -13.36 3.73
C ALA A 99 40.65 -13.08 2.25
N THR A 100 39.97 -14.03 1.58
CA THR A 100 39.50 -13.88 0.18
C THR A 100 37.98 -13.73 0.09
N THR A 101 37.46 -13.25 -1.03
CA THR A 101 36.03 -13.28 -1.32
C THR A 101 35.58 -14.72 -1.61
N LEU A 102 34.94 -15.36 -0.63
CA LEU A 102 34.36 -16.69 -0.79
C LEU A 102 32.96 -16.62 -1.41
N PHE A 103 31.99 -16.05 -0.69
CA PHE A 103 30.59 -15.99 -1.13
C PHE A 103 30.37 -14.84 -2.11
N SER A 104 30.36 -15.18 -3.40
CA SER A 104 30.35 -14.22 -4.52
C SER A 104 29.05 -14.21 -5.31
N VAL A 105 28.21 -15.24 -5.19
CA VAL A 105 27.06 -15.43 -6.08
C VAL A 105 25.79 -15.54 -5.27
N ILE A 106 24.79 -14.75 -5.64
CA ILE A 106 23.43 -14.79 -5.07
C ILE A 106 22.61 -15.79 -5.89
N ARG A 107 22.00 -16.78 -5.24
CA ARG A 107 21.13 -17.81 -5.84
C ARG A 107 19.82 -17.94 -5.05
N SER A 108 18.76 -18.45 -5.66
CA SER A 108 17.51 -18.85 -5.00
C SER A 108 16.88 -20.06 -5.70
N ASP A 109 15.78 -20.57 -5.14
CA ASP A 109 14.96 -21.62 -5.77
C ASP A 109 14.37 -21.19 -7.13
N GLU A 110 14.26 -19.89 -7.41
CA GLU A 110 13.77 -19.32 -8.69
C GLU A 110 14.87 -19.18 -9.75
N SER A 111 16.15 -19.02 -9.35
CA SER A 111 17.26 -18.79 -10.27
C SER A 111 18.62 -19.13 -9.65
N ASP A 112 19.42 -19.91 -10.40
CA ASP A 112 20.78 -20.29 -10.02
C ASP A 112 21.79 -19.14 -10.17
N TYR A 113 21.44 -18.00 -10.78
CA TYR A 113 22.30 -16.82 -10.85
C TYR A 113 21.49 -15.50 -10.81
N ILE A 114 21.42 -14.89 -9.63
CA ILE A 114 20.67 -13.63 -9.38
C ILE A 114 21.58 -12.41 -9.33
N GLY A 115 22.84 -12.57 -8.90
CA GLY A 115 23.70 -11.43 -8.65
C GLY A 115 25.12 -11.80 -8.28
N ASP A 116 26.01 -10.83 -8.44
CA ASP A 116 27.43 -10.91 -8.15
C ASP A 116 27.76 -10.05 -6.93
N LEU A 117 28.63 -10.52 -6.06
CA LEU A 117 28.91 -9.92 -4.76
C LEU A 117 30.39 -10.06 -4.41
N MET A 118 30.92 -9.11 -3.66
CA MET A 118 32.30 -9.14 -3.20
C MET A 118 32.42 -8.49 -1.83
N ALA A 119 33.22 -9.10 -0.96
CA ALA A 119 33.85 -8.44 0.18
C ALA A 119 35.29 -8.95 0.28
N ARG A 120 36.25 -8.04 0.42
CA ARG A 120 37.68 -8.37 0.53
C ARG A 120 38.43 -7.36 1.41
N PRO A 121 39.55 -7.73 2.03
CA PRO A 121 40.44 -6.75 2.64
C PRO A 121 40.95 -5.74 1.59
N VAL A 122 41.08 -4.49 2.03
CA VAL A 122 41.79 -3.41 1.31
C VAL A 122 42.92 -2.80 2.12
N ASP A 123 42.93 -3.01 3.44
CA ASP A 123 43.98 -2.58 4.35
C ASP A 123 43.96 -3.50 5.58
N GLU A 124 44.94 -4.41 5.62
CA GLU A 124 45.06 -5.44 6.67
C GLU A 124 45.44 -4.85 8.03
N ALA A 125 46.24 -3.76 8.03
CA ALA A 125 46.69 -3.12 9.27
C ALA A 125 45.51 -2.46 10.02
N THR A 126 44.61 -1.79 9.30
CA THR A 126 43.38 -1.23 9.91
C THR A 126 42.22 -2.22 9.97
N GLY A 127 42.31 -3.35 9.28
CA GLY A 127 41.21 -4.32 9.14
C GLY A 127 40.04 -3.80 8.31
N ARG A 128 40.30 -2.86 7.38
CA ARG A 128 39.29 -2.28 6.48
C ARG A 128 39.07 -3.19 5.28
N TRP A 129 37.80 -3.48 4.99
CA TRP A 129 37.36 -4.30 3.86
C TRP A 129 36.52 -3.46 2.90
N ALA A 130 36.66 -3.69 1.60
CA ALA A 130 35.77 -3.09 0.60
C ALA A 130 34.72 -4.11 0.15
N ALA A 131 33.50 -3.64 -0.12
CA ALA A 131 32.44 -4.45 -0.69
C ALA A 131 31.95 -3.90 -2.04
N ALA A 132 31.49 -4.81 -2.91
CA ALA A 132 30.87 -4.48 -4.19
C ALA A 132 29.73 -5.47 -4.45
N TYR A 133 28.71 -5.05 -5.20
CA TYR A 133 27.54 -5.88 -5.48
C TYR A 133 26.83 -5.46 -6.76
N ALA A 134 26.19 -6.43 -7.41
CA ALA A 134 25.26 -6.27 -8.52
C ALA A 134 24.14 -7.32 -8.37
N VAL A 135 22.90 -6.92 -8.68
CA VAL A 135 21.72 -7.81 -8.65
C VAL A 135 21.02 -7.66 -9.99
N HIS A 136 20.52 -8.75 -10.57
CA HIS A 136 19.81 -8.72 -11.83
C HIS A 136 18.46 -7.96 -11.67
N PRO A 137 18.05 -7.10 -12.63
CA PRO A 137 16.90 -6.21 -12.45
C PRO A 137 15.57 -6.86 -12.10
N ASP A 138 15.29 -8.07 -12.61
CA ASP A 138 14.06 -8.83 -12.26
C ASP A 138 13.92 -9.10 -10.74
N PHE A 139 15.05 -9.04 -10.02
CA PHE A 139 15.16 -9.28 -8.58
C PHE A 139 15.36 -7.98 -7.77
N HIS A 140 15.33 -6.81 -8.42
CA HIS A 140 15.34 -5.50 -7.75
C HIS A 140 14.07 -5.27 -6.94
N SER A 141 14.10 -4.31 -6.02
CA SER A 141 12.99 -3.96 -5.11
C SER A 141 12.47 -5.07 -4.17
N ARG A 142 12.87 -6.33 -4.37
CA ARG A 142 12.59 -7.49 -3.50
C ARG A 142 13.46 -7.54 -2.23
N GLY A 143 14.34 -6.55 -1.99
CA GLY A 143 15.21 -6.50 -0.80
C GLY A 143 16.42 -7.46 -0.81
N ILE A 144 16.54 -8.31 -1.83
CA ILE A 144 17.60 -9.32 -2.03
C ILE A 144 19.00 -8.74 -1.83
N GLY A 145 19.34 -7.65 -2.52
CA GLY A 145 20.65 -7.01 -2.38
C GLY A 145 20.95 -6.50 -0.96
N THR A 146 19.95 -5.99 -0.22
CA THR A 146 20.15 -5.55 1.17
C THR A 146 20.44 -6.74 2.09
N ALA A 147 19.73 -7.87 1.90
CA ALA A 147 19.98 -9.09 2.67
C ALA A 147 21.36 -9.69 2.34
N ALA A 148 21.69 -9.85 1.06
CA ALA A 148 22.94 -10.45 0.61
C ALA A 148 24.18 -9.66 1.08
N VAL A 149 24.16 -8.32 0.92
CA VAL A 149 25.25 -7.46 1.40
C VAL A 149 25.35 -7.51 2.93
N ALA A 150 24.24 -7.43 3.68
CA ALA A 150 24.27 -7.54 5.15
C ALA A 150 24.91 -8.86 5.62
N THR A 151 24.55 -9.97 4.98
CA THR A 151 25.04 -11.32 5.30
C THR A 151 26.54 -11.49 5.03
N VAL A 152 27.06 -10.96 3.92
CA VAL A 152 28.50 -11.05 3.65
C VAL A 152 29.32 -10.04 4.46
N LEU A 153 28.79 -8.86 4.80
CA LEU A 153 29.44 -7.97 5.77
C LEU A 153 29.49 -8.61 7.17
N ALA A 154 28.44 -9.34 7.58
CA ALA A 154 28.45 -10.11 8.82
C ALA A 154 29.51 -11.23 8.81
N TRP A 155 29.64 -11.96 7.70
CA TRP A 155 30.66 -12.99 7.54
C TRP A 155 32.07 -12.39 7.49
N ALA A 156 32.31 -11.32 6.73
CA ALA A 156 33.59 -10.63 6.71
C ALA A 156 34.00 -10.14 8.11
N LYS A 157 33.04 -9.73 8.94
CA LYS A 157 33.27 -9.41 10.36
C LYS A 157 33.70 -10.63 11.18
N SER A 158 33.11 -11.82 10.99
CA SER A 158 33.57 -13.04 11.67
C SER A 158 34.94 -13.53 11.17
N MET A 159 35.33 -13.14 9.94
CA MET A 159 36.68 -13.30 9.40
C MET A 159 37.69 -12.24 9.90
N GLY A 160 37.25 -11.22 10.65
CA GLY A 160 38.13 -10.22 11.30
C GLY A 160 38.05 -8.80 10.74
N ALA A 161 37.12 -8.50 9.81
CA ALA A 161 36.91 -7.14 9.32
C ALA A 161 36.45 -6.20 10.46
N LYS A 162 37.15 -5.07 10.60
CA LYS A 162 36.88 -4.03 11.62
C LYS A 162 36.04 -2.88 11.06
N SER A 163 36.13 -2.60 9.77
CA SER A 163 35.35 -1.56 9.09
C SER A 163 35.12 -1.92 7.62
N PHE A 164 34.10 -1.31 7.02
CA PHE A 164 33.76 -1.53 5.62
C PHE A 164 33.72 -0.23 4.83
N GLU A 165 34.01 -0.35 3.54
CA GLU A 165 33.99 0.74 2.57
C GLU A 165 33.22 0.30 1.31
N ILE A 166 32.34 1.17 0.80
CA ILE A 166 31.68 0.99 -0.50
C ILE A 166 31.68 2.31 -1.27
N THR A 167 31.88 2.21 -2.58
CA THR A 167 32.00 3.35 -3.50
C THR A 167 30.78 3.36 -4.42
N ILE A 168 30.03 4.46 -4.45
CA ILE A 168 28.72 4.56 -5.11
C ILE A 168 28.61 5.87 -5.88
N GLU A 169 28.32 5.81 -7.18
CA GLU A 169 27.95 6.99 -7.98
C GLU A 169 26.70 7.67 -7.38
N THR A 170 26.72 8.98 -7.16
CA THR A 170 25.64 9.66 -6.43
C THR A 170 24.32 9.70 -7.21
N ALA A 171 24.40 9.57 -8.53
CA ALA A 171 23.26 9.33 -9.43
C ALA A 171 22.64 7.92 -9.30
N ASN A 172 23.20 7.02 -8.49
CA ASN A 172 22.60 5.72 -8.14
C ASN A 172 21.88 5.78 -6.77
N PRO A 173 20.60 6.17 -6.73
CA PRO A 173 19.84 6.26 -5.49
C PRO A 173 19.48 4.88 -4.92
N ALA A 174 19.52 3.80 -5.71
CA ALA A 174 19.23 2.45 -5.22
C ALA A 174 20.35 1.97 -4.30
N SER A 175 21.59 2.02 -4.76
CA SER A 175 22.79 1.66 -3.98
C SER A 175 22.99 2.61 -2.79
N SER A 176 22.76 3.91 -2.97
CA SER A 176 22.82 4.89 -1.87
C SER A 176 21.83 4.60 -0.74
N ARG A 177 20.60 4.18 -1.07
CA ARG A 177 19.61 3.76 -0.06
C ARG A 177 19.97 2.42 0.60
N LEU A 178 20.62 1.51 -0.12
CA LEU A 178 21.12 0.26 0.45
C LEU A 178 22.21 0.53 1.48
N ALA A 179 23.20 1.36 1.12
CA ALA A 179 24.26 1.83 2.03
C ALA A 179 23.69 2.39 3.34
N GLN A 180 22.75 3.35 3.24
CA GLN A 180 22.09 3.96 4.39
C GLN A 180 21.35 2.95 5.27
N LYS A 181 20.61 2.01 4.68
CA LYS A 181 19.89 0.95 5.43
C LYS A 181 20.83 0.05 6.22
N LEU A 182 22.03 -0.20 5.69
CA LEU A 182 23.07 -0.98 6.35
C LEU A 182 23.96 -0.14 7.28
N GLY A 183 23.56 1.08 7.61
CA GLY A 183 24.26 1.94 8.57
C GLY A 183 25.56 2.56 8.04
N PHE A 184 25.82 2.53 6.73
CA PHE A 184 26.96 3.24 6.16
C PHE A 184 26.72 4.75 6.19
N THR A 185 27.77 5.50 6.56
CA THR A 185 27.81 6.96 6.49
C THR A 185 28.67 7.40 5.31
N ARG A 186 28.14 8.32 4.49
CA ARG A 186 28.90 8.97 3.41
C ARG A 186 29.94 9.90 4.02
N ASP A 187 31.18 9.78 3.57
CA ASP A 187 32.32 10.55 4.11
C ASP A 187 32.92 11.45 3.02
N LYS A 188 33.34 10.85 1.90
CA LYS A 188 34.03 11.53 0.80
C LYS A 188 33.14 11.65 -0.44
N LEU A 189 33.24 12.77 -1.15
CA LEU A 189 32.69 13.00 -2.48
C LEU A 189 33.83 13.34 -3.43
N GLU A 190 33.88 12.70 -4.59
CA GLU A 190 34.89 12.92 -5.61
C GLU A 190 34.25 12.92 -7.00
N LEU A 191 34.75 13.77 -7.90
CA LEU A 191 34.54 13.59 -9.34
C LEU A 191 35.60 12.63 -9.84
N ILE A 192 35.18 11.53 -10.47
CA ILE A 192 36.09 10.58 -11.13
C ILE A 192 35.80 10.54 -12.63
N ASP A 193 36.87 10.36 -13.41
CA ASP A 193 36.74 10.11 -14.85
C ASP A 193 36.18 8.69 -15.06
N TRP A 194 35.07 8.62 -15.77
CA TRP A 194 34.40 7.38 -16.10
C TRP A 194 34.95 6.82 -17.42
N PRO A 195 35.06 5.48 -17.61
CA PRO A 195 35.63 4.96 -18.83
C PRO A 195 34.80 5.30 -20.07
N GLU A 196 35.48 5.60 -21.18
CA GLU A 196 34.84 5.92 -22.48
C GLU A 196 33.87 4.82 -22.95
N HIS A 197 34.21 3.55 -22.71
CA HIS A 197 33.35 2.41 -23.05
C HIS A 197 32.06 2.32 -22.21
N HIS A 198 31.91 3.16 -21.18
CA HIS A 198 30.69 3.37 -20.40
C HIS A 198 30.06 4.76 -20.66
N GLY A 199 30.46 5.45 -21.73
CA GLY A 199 29.98 6.78 -22.10
C GLY A 199 30.82 7.96 -21.59
N GLY A 200 31.96 7.69 -20.95
CA GLY A 200 32.95 8.70 -20.58
C GLY A 200 32.47 9.74 -19.55
N GLY A 201 33.21 10.85 -19.48
CA GLY A 201 32.89 12.04 -18.69
C GLY A 201 33.21 11.93 -17.19
N GLN A 202 33.07 13.05 -16.48
CA GLN A 202 33.26 13.09 -15.03
C GLN A 202 31.95 12.75 -14.32
N ARG A 203 31.99 11.84 -13.34
CA ARG A 203 30.84 11.47 -12.51
C ARG A 203 31.13 11.65 -11.04
N GLU A 204 30.14 12.16 -10.30
CA GLU A 204 30.24 12.32 -8.85
C GLU A 204 30.02 10.97 -8.16
N VAL A 205 31.00 10.59 -7.34
CA VAL A 205 31.06 9.33 -6.61
C VAL A 205 31.25 9.61 -5.14
N ALA A 206 30.52 8.86 -4.32
CA ALA A 206 30.56 8.91 -2.87
C ALA A 206 31.27 7.66 -2.31
N THR A 207 32.24 7.87 -1.44
CA THR A 207 32.76 6.82 -0.55
C THR A 207 31.97 6.80 0.74
N TRP A 208 31.50 5.61 1.10
CA TRP A 208 30.69 5.35 2.27
C TRP A 208 31.41 4.37 3.19
N HIS A 209 31.44 4.67 4.49
CA HIS A 209 32.07 3.83 5.51
C HIS A 209 31.06 3.26 6.51
N HIS A 210 31.29 2.03 6.96
CA HIS A 210 30.57 1.42 8.08
C HIS A 210 31.58 1.00 9.17
N PRO A 211 31.42 1.41 10.44
CA PRO A 211 32.44 1.28 11.49
C PRO A 211 32.59 -0.14 12.06
N GLY A 212 31.93 -1.16 11.46
CA GLY A 212 31.98 -2.59 11.83
C GLY A 212 31.35 -2.96 13.17
N HIS A 213 31.40 -2.08 14.16
CA HIS A 213 30.73 -2.18 15.44
C HIS A 213 29.42 -1.39 15.42
N ALA A 214 28.32 -2.04 15.81
CA ALA A 214 27.10 -1.31 16.14
C ALA A 214 27.39 -0.41 17.35
N ARG A 215 27.00 0.88 17.29
CA ARG A 215 26.90 1.67 18.51
C ARG A 215 25.82 1.04 19.37
N LEU A 216 26.21 0.50 20.53
CA LEU A 216 25.28 0.10 21.58
C LEU A 216 24.61 1.36 22.14
N ALA A 217 23.48 1.73 21.54
CA ALA A 217 22.46 2.52 22.20
C ALA A 217 21.53 1.54 22.91
N THR A 218 21.76 1.36 24.21
CA THR A 218 20.94 0.51 25.08
C THR A 218 19.52 1.07 25.18
N MET A 219 18.49 0.19 25.19
CA MET A 219 17.04 0.51 25.10
C MET A 219 16.66 1.09 23.72
N VAL A 220 16.03 0.36 22.80
CA VAL A 220 14.80 -0.43 22.94
C VAL A 220 14.89 -1.71 22.09
N SER A 221 14.94 -2.88 22.74
CA SER A 221 14.94 -4.20 22.07
C SER A 221 13.76 -5.08 22.53
N SER A 222 12.59 -4.47 22.70
CA SER A 222 11.37 -5.15 23.17
C SER A 222 10.10 -4.53 22.55
N ALA A 223 9.96 -4.63 21.22
CA ALA A 223 8.73 -4.24 20.52
C ALA A 223 8.44 -5.01 19.21
N LEU A 224 9.24 -6.02 18.83
CA LEU A 224 9.03 -6.84 17.63
C LEU A 224 8.46 -8.22 17.97
N SER A 225 7.37 -8.24 18.75
CA SER A 225 6.53 -9.42 19.00
C SER A 225 5.11 -9.00 19.41
N THR A 226 4.34 -8.42 18.49
CA THR A 226 2.85 -8.49 18.34
C THR A 226 2.43 -7.58 17.18
N PRO A 227 1.78 -8.08 16.12
CA PRO A 227 1.16 -7.22 15.11
C PRO A 227 -0.08 -6.54 15.70
N GLY A 228 -0.16 -5.21 15.69
CA GLY A 228 -1.41 -4.50 16.01
C GLY A 228 -1.32 -3.22 16.84
N VAL A 229 -0.17 -2.92 17.45
CA VAL A 229 0.02 -1.68 18.22
C VAL A 229 1.07 -0.83 17.52
N GLY A 230 0.75 0.45 17.26
CA GLY A 230 1.76 1.43 16.84
C GLY A 230 2.80 1.66 17.95
N PRO A 231 3.85 2.45 17.73
CA PRO A 231 4.67 2.90 18.86
C PRO A 231 3.74 3.59 19.88
N PRO A 232 3.87 3.31 21.19
CA PRO A 232 3.08 3.99 22.20
C PRO A 232 3.30 5.49 22.08
N ALA A 233 2.26 6.28 22.40
CA ALA A 233 2.37 7.73 22.37
C ALA A 233 3.59 8.18 23.19
N PRO A 234 4.42 9.09 22.66
CA PRO A 234 5.56 9.62 23.42
C PRO A 234 5.04 10.28 24.70
N PRO A 235 5.73 10.10 25.84
CA PRO A 235 5.34 10.77 27.07
C PRO A 235 5.40 12.29 26.88
N VAL A 236 4.39 12.98 27.41
CA VAL A 236 4.41 14.43 27.51
C VAL A 236 5.33 14.81 28.67
N HIS A 237 6.32 15.65 28.38
CA HIS A 237 7.22 16.25 29.37
C HIS A 237 6.84 17.72 29.60
N TRP A 238 7.29 18.29 30.72
CA TRP A 238 7.12 19.71 31.04
C TRP A 238 8.48 20.42 31.06
N ASP A 239 8.56 21.61 30.45
CA ASP A 239 9.72 22.50 30.53
C ASP A 239 9.41 23.60 31.54
N ASP A 240 9.92 23.46 32.78
CA ASP A 240 9.70 24.42 33.86
C ASP A 240 10.23 25.84 33.56
N ALA A 241 11.19 25.98 32.64
CA ALA A 241 11.81 27.27 32.32
C ALA A 241 11.05 28.04 31.23
N ALA A 242 10.39 27.34 30.31
CA ALA A 242 9.51 27.92 29.30
C ALA A 242 8.00 27.83 29.66
N ASP A 243 7.67 27.12 30.75
CA ASP A 243 6.32 26.79 31.21
C ASP A 243 5.42 26.17 30.11
N GLU A 244 5.98 25.23 29.36
CA GLU A 244 5.31 24.59 28.21
C GLU A 244 5.46 23.05 28.21
N PRO A 245 4.50 22.32 27.63
CA PRO A 245 4.64 20.90 27.38
C PRO A 245 5.56 20.65 26.18
N TYR A 246 6.30 19.54 26.19
CA TYR A 246 7.05 19.08 25.01
C TYR A 246 7.02 17.56 24.81
N LEU A 247 7.23 17.15 23.56
CA LEU A 247 7.53 15.77 23.16
C LEU A 247 9.01 15.70 22.78
N GLU A 248 9.79 14.88 23.49
CA GLU A 248 11.18 14.57 23.10
C GLU A 248 11.19 13.67 21.86
N LEU A 249 12.05 13.95 20.88
CA LEU A 249 12.10 13.17 19.65
C LEU A 249 13.13 12.05 19.71
N SER A 250 12.89 11.00 18.92
CA SER A 250 13.84 9.91 18.71
C SER A 250 15.13 10.32 17.97
N VAL A 251 15.22 11.57 17.51
CA VAL A 251 16.46 12.22 17.06
C VAL A 251 16.96 13.09 18.22
N PRO A 252 18.06 12.72 18.91
CA PRO A 252 18.50 13.40 20.13
C PRO A 252 18.74 14.89 19.95
N GLY A 253 18.30 15.69 20.93
CA GLY A 253 18.45 17.15 20.87
C GLY A 253 17.45 17.82 19.92
N TYR A 254 16.32 17.18 19.63
CA TYR A 254 15.18 17.81 19.01
C TYR A 254 13.90 17.47 19.79
N ARG A 255 13.00 18.45 19.90
CA ARG A 255 11.72 18.31 20.59
C ARG A 255 10.62 19.06 19.85
N VAL A 256 9.37 18.71 20.12
CA VAL A 256 8.20 19.48 19.64
C VAL A 256 7.53 20.14 20.85
N THR A 257 7.30 21.45 20.78
CA THR A 257 6.75 22.29 21.87
C THR A 257 5.63 23.19 21.36
N SER A 258 5.13 24.11 22.20
CA SER A 258 4.24 25.20 21.80
C SER A 258 5.01 26.31 21.04
N ASN A 259 4.26 27.15 20.30
CA ASN A 259 4.78 28.41 19.78
C ASN A 259 5.00 29.40 20.93
N ARG A 260 6.17 30.05 20.96
CA ARG A 260 6.56 31.00 22.03
C ARG A 260 6.31 32.44 21.62
N ASP A 261 5.80 33.26 22.53
CA ASP A 261 5.69 34.72 22.32
C ASP A 261 7.06 35.38 22.53
N THR A 262 7.91 35.31 21.50
CA THR A 262 9.22 35.96 21.49
C THR A 262 9.57 36.51 20.11
N PRO A 263 10.31 37.63 20.01
CA PRO A 263 10.78 38.14 18.73
C PRO A 263 11.61 37.14 17.92
N THR A 264 12.37 36.26 18.59
CA THR A 264 13.15 35.19 17.94
C THR A 264 12.27 34.15 17.26
N GLU A 265 11.13 33.81 17.84
CA GLU A 265 10.16 32.90 17.23
C GLU A 265 9.57 33.49 15.95
N GLU A 266 9.26 34.80 15.97
CA GLU A 266 8.82 35.53 14.78
C GLU A 266 9.91 35.51 13.69
N ASP A 267 11.16 35.78 14.07
CA ASP A 267 12.31 35.81 13.15
C ASP A 267 12.55 34.44 12.49
N ASP A 268 12.49 33.35 13.27
CA ASP A 268 12.61 31.99 12.75
C ASP A 268 11.43 31.60 11.83
N LEU A 269 10.19 31.98 12.19
CA LEU A 269 9.01 31.79 11.33
C LEU A 269 9.13 32.56 10.00
N ILE A 270 9.65 33.80 10.04
CA ILE A 270 9.89 34.63 8.86
C ILE A 270 11.00 34.02 7.99
N GLU A 271 12.12 33.56 8.57
CA GLU A 271 13.20 32.90 7.82
C GLU A 271 12.63 31.66 7.09
N ILE A 272 12.05 30.71 7.82
CA ILE A 272 11.59 29.43 7.27
C ILE A 272 10.49 29.63 6.23
N SER A 273 9.52 30.52 6.46
CA SER A 273 8.36 30.71 5.56
C SER A 273 8.72 31.38 4.24
N ASN A 274 9.83 32.11 4.15
CA ASN A 274 10.29 32.77 2.93
C ASN A 274 11.30 31.96 2.11
N LEU A 275 11.78 30.81 2.61
CA LEU A 275 12.67 29.94 1.84
C LEU A 275 11.94 29.37 0.61
N PRO A 276 12.49 29.45 -0.63
CA PRO A 276 11.82 28.98 -1.84
C PRO A 276 11.37 27.51 -1.80
N GLU A 277 12.10 26.65 -1.10
CA GLU A 277 11.77 25.24 -0.92
C GLU A 277 10.60 24.98 0.04
N VAL A 278 10.19 25.99 0.82
CA VAL A 278 9.08 25.95 1.77
C VAL A 278 7.89 26.75 1.22
N SER A 279 8.11 28.02 0.86
CA SER A 279 7.07 28.95 0.41
C SER A 279 6.29 28.42 -0.79
N ARG A 280 6.96 27.76 -1.76
CA ARG A 280 6.31 27.19 -2.95
C ARG A 280 5.21 26.17 -2.66
N TYR A 281 5.28 25.50 -1.50
CA TYR A 281 4.37 24.43 -1.07
C TYR A 281 3.41 24.85 0.06
N ALA A 282 3.72 25.94 0.76
CA ALA A 282 2.96 26.40 1.91
C ALA A 282 1.67 27.13 1.49
N PHE A 283 0.72 26.39 0.90
CA PHE A 283 -0.52 26.91 0.29
C PHE A 283 -1.21 28.01 1.10
N VAL A 284 -1.40 27.81 2.41
CA VAL A 284 -2.15 28.73 3.30
C VAL A 284 -1.32 29.91 3.83
N ARG A 285 0.02 29.83 3.89
CA ARG A 285 0.85 30.91 4.47
C ARG A 285 1.01 32.07 3.48
N PRO A 286 0.78 33.34 3.84
CA PRO A 286 1.01 34.48 2.94
C PRO A 286 2.44 34.54 2.39
N PHE A 287 2.65 35.02 1.16
CA PHE A 287 3.98 35.28 0.61
C PHE A 287 4.06 36.70 -0.02
N PRO A 288 5.11 37.49 0.27
CA PRO A 288 6.17 37.24 1.26
C PRO A 288 5.60 37.18 2.68
N TYR A 289 6.20 36.34 3.53
CA TYR A 289 5.81 36.21 4.93
C TYR A 289 6.53 37.29 5.76
N ASP A 290 5.81 37.95 6.66
CA ASP A 290 6.34 39.09 7.42
C ASP A 290 6.07 38.96 8.93
N ARG A 291 6.50 39.95 9.71
CA ARG A 291 6.35 39.95 11.17
C ARG A 291 4.89 40.04 11.62
N GLY A 292 4.02 40.73 10.87
CA GLY A 292 2.58 40.75 11.15
C GLY A 292 1.95 39.37 10.95
N HIS A 293 2.32 38.67 9.88
CA HIS A 293 1.92 37.29 9.65
C HIS A 293 2.45 36.33 10.74
N ALA A 294 3.71 36.47 11.15
CA ALA A 294 4.31 35.67 12.22
C ALA A 294 3.62 35.89 13.58
N ARG A 295 3.41 37.15 13.97
CA ARG A 295 2.67 37.54 15.18
C ARG A 295 1.26 36.94 15.19
N ALA A 296 0.48 37.15 14.13
CA ALA A 296 -0.87 36.61 14.02
C ALA A 296 -0.92 35.08 14.08
N TRP A 297 0.11 34.38 13.59
CA TRP A 297 0.23 32.93 13.69
C TRP A 297 0.51 32.46 15.13
N ILE A 298 1.44 33.12 15.84
CA ILE A 298 1.75 32.83 17.24
C ILE A 298 0.53 33.11 18.13
N ASP A 299 -0.08 34.29 18.01
CA ASP A 299 -1.24 34.70 18.80
C ASP A 299 -2.41 33.71 18.61
N LYS A 300 -2.72 33.36 17.35
CA LYS A 300 -3.76 32.36 17.04
C LYS A 300 -3.40 31.00 17.63
N SER A 301 -2.15 30.56 17.52
CA SER A 301 -1.70 29.29 18.09
C SER A 301 -1.92 29.25 19.59
N GLN A 302 -1.44 30.25 20.33
CA GLN A 302 -1.52 30.29 21.79
C GLN A 302 -2.96 30.35 22.29
N VAL A 303 -3.82 31.15 21.66
CA VAL A 303 -5.26 31.18 21.98
C VAL A 303 -5.91 29.83 21.71
N THR A 304 -5.60 29.20 20.56
CA THR A 304 -6.19 27.91 20.18
C THR A 304 -5.76 26.79 21.14
N THR A 305 -4.51 26.79 21.61
CA THR A 305 -3.95 25.67 22.40
C THR A 305 -3.97 25.91 23.92
N HIS A 306 -4.52 27.04 24.40
CA HIS A 306 -4.48 27.43 25.81
C HIS A 306 -5.01 26.35 26.76
N ASP A 307 -6.24 25.88 26.50
CA ASP A 307 -6.91 24.90 27.35
C ASP A 307 -6.22 23.53 27.32
N ALA A 308 -5.68 23.12 26.16
CA ALA A 308 -4.90 21.89 26.03
C ALA A 308 -3.56 21.96 26.80
N VAL A 309 -2.88 23.11 26.79
CA VAL A 309 -1.67 23.34 27.60
C VAL A 309 -2.01 23.28 29.09
N ALA A 310 -3.09 23.93 29.52
CA ALA A 310 -3.54 23.92 30.91
C ALA A 310 -3.93 22.51 31.39
N ALA A 311 -4.64 21.74 30.55
CA ALA A 311 -5.01 20.36 30.83
C ALA A 311 -3.77 19.45 30.98
N LEU A 312 -2.82 19.51 30.03
CA LEU A 312 -1.58 18.71 30.09
C LEU A 312 -0.65 19.10 31.24
N LYS A 313 -0.73 20.34 31.73
CA LYS A 313 -0.01 20.79 32.94
C LYS A 313 -0.57 20.15 34.20
N ALA A 314 -1.88 19.98 34.28
CA ALA A 314 -2.56 19.35 35.42
C ALA A 314 -2.45 17.82 35.37
N ASP A 315 -2.57 17.23 34.19
CA ASP A 315 -2.39 15.80 33.92
C ASP A 315 -1.76 15.58 32.53
N PRO A 316 -0.47 15.19 32.44
CA PRO A 316 0.19 14.84 31.18
C PRO A 316 -0.50 13.67 30.42
N GLY A 317 -1.38 12.93 31.08
CA GLY A 317 -2.24 11.90 30.52
C GLY A 317 -3.58 12.38 29.95
N ALA A 318 -3.95 13.65 30.09
CA ALA A 318 -5.26 14.17 29.71
C ALA A 318 -5.57 14.00 28.20
N GLU A 319 -6.82 13.68 27.89
CA GLU A 319 -7.37 13.81 26.53
C GLU A 319 -7.81 15.25 26.28
N VAL A 320 -7.41 15.81 25.14
CA VAL A 320 -7.63 17.21 24.76
C VAL A 320 -8.25 17.30 23.35
N ASP A 321 -8.79 18.43 22.96
CA ASP A 321 -9.46 18.64 21.67
C ASP A 321 -8.51 19.09 20.54
N THR A 322 -7.41 19.75 20.92
CA THR A 322 -6.40 20.35 20.02
C THR A 322 -4.97 19.98 20.40
N SER A 323 -4.03 20.09 19.46
CA SER A 323 -2.62 19.77 19.71
C SER A 323 -1.81 21.03 20.06
N PRO A 324 -1.16 21.10 21.23
CA PRO A 324 -0.21 22.16 21.56
C PRO A 324 1.17 21.96 20.92
N PHE A 325 1.44 20.79 20.34
CA PHE A 325 2.75 20.40 19.83
C PHE A 325 2.96 20.87 18.40
N CYS A 326 3.23 22.17 18.23
CA CYS A 326 3.29 22.83 16.93
C CYS A 326 4.69 23.30 16.48
N ALA A 327 5.63 23.52 17.39
CA ALA A 327 6.96 24.07 17.11
C ALA A 327 8.05 22.99 17.18
N ILE A 328 8.77 22.71 16.09
CA ILE A 328 9.92 21.80 16.08
C ILE A 328 11.17 22.59 16.49
N ARG A 329 11.81 22.21 17.59
CA ARG A 329 13.00 22.89 18.13
C ARG A 329 14.24 22.02 18.10
N ASP A 330 15.39 22.66 17.94
CA ASP A 330 16.71 22.05 18.13
C ASP A 330 17.21 22.15 19.59
N ALA A 331 18.42 21.64 19.84
CA ALA A 331 19.04 21.60 21.17
C ALA A 331 19.40 22.98 21.75
N ALA A 332 19.40 24.04 20.93
CA ALA A 332 19.55 25.42 21.39
C ALA A 332 18.19 26.08 21.67
N GLY A 333 17.07 25.37 21.45
CA GLY A 333 15.71 25.88 21.58
C GLY A 333 15.23 26.71 20.39
N ARG A 334 16.02 26.78 19.30
CA ARG A 334 15.68 27.52 18.08
C ARG A 334 14.53 26.83 17.35
N LEU A 335 13.61 27.60 16.78
CA LEU A 335 12.55 27.04 15.93
C LEU A 335 13.17 26.67 14.56
N VAL A 336 12.99 25.41 14.15
CA VAL A 336 13.59 24.88 12.91
C VAL A 336 12.56 24.26 11.95
N GLY A 337 11.29 24.28 12.32
CA GLY A 337 10.15 23.80 11.55
C GLY A 337 8.89 23.80 12.39
N ASP A 338 7.76 23.44 11.80
CA ASP A 338 6.47 23.35 12.48
C ASP A 338 5.70 22.09 12.06
N VAL A 339 4.77 21.66 12.91
CA VAL A 339 3.87 20.53 12.64
C VAL A 339 2.51 20.80 13.30
N GLY A 340 1.49 21.15 12.51
CA GLY A 340 0.17 21.48 13.02
C GLY A 340 -0.85 20.37 12.76
N ILE A 341 -1.72 20.08 13.73
CA ILE A 341 -2.97 19.35 13.53
C ILE A 341 -4.13 20.29 13.85
N TRP A 342 -5.06 20.45 12.92
CA TRP A 342 -6.27 21.28 13.11
C TRP A 342 -7.51 20.57 12.57
N SER A 343 -8.70 20.98 13.04
CA SER A 343 -9.93 20.61 12.33
C SER A 343 -10.05 21.48 11.09
N ASP A 344 -10.17 20.86 9.92
CA ASP A 344 -10.76 21.55 8.78
C ASP A 344 -12.24 21.85 9.14
N SER A 345 -12.76 23.01 8.75
CA SER A 345 -14.09 23.48 9.21
C SER A 345 -15.25 22.82 8.46
N ASN A 346 -15.03 21.60 7.94
CA ASN A 346 -15.99 20.86 7.16
C ASN A 346 -16.81 19.96 8.09
N GLU A 347 -17.96 20.46 8.53
CA GLU A 347 -18.88 19.83 9.49
C GLU A 347 -19.29 18.39 9.11
N THR A 348 -19.11 17.98 7.85
CA THR A 348 -19.38 16.61 7.36
C THR A 348 -18.39 15.55 7.86
N ARG A 349 -17.21 15.91 8.37
CA ARG A 349 -16.19 14.95 8.88
C ARG A 349 -15.65 15.36 10.26
N PRO A 350 -16.48 15.39 11.32
CA PRO A 350 -16.07 15.83 12.66
C PRO A 350 -14.97 14.97 13.31
N TYR A 351 -14.73 13.77 12.76
CA TYR A 351 -13.70 12.82 13.19
C TYR A 351 -12.37 12.94 12.42
N ALA A 352 -12.27 13.85 11.45
CA ALA A 352 -11.06 14.08 10.67
C ALA A 352 -10.29 15.31 11.18
N ARG A 353 -8.96 15.27 11.11
CA ARG A 353 -8.09 16.44 11.33
C ARG A 353 -7.06 16.53 10.21
N SER A 354 -6.79 17.74 9.75
CA SER A 354 -5.75 17.99 8.75
C SER A 354 -4.40 18.21 9.43
N LEU A 355 -3.36 17.69 8.80
CA LEU A 355 -1.97 17.72 9.23
C LEU A 355 -1.16 18.56 8.23
N GLY A 356 -0.46 19.57 8.75
CA GLY A 356 0.54 20.35 8.00
C GLY A 356 1.89 20.29 8.71
N TYR A 357 2.97 20.42 7.95
CA TYR A 357 4.32 20.50 8.51
C TYR A 357 5.29 21.24 7.60
N THR A 358 6.26 21.92 8.21
CA THR A 358 7.44 22.46 7.53
C THR A 358 8.71 22.04 8.29
N LEU A 359 9.84 22.03 7.60
CA LEU A 359 11.15 21.84 8.20
C LEU A 359 12.16 22.63 7.38
N HIS A 360 13.08 23.33 8.06
CA HIS A 360 14.14 24.07 7.39
C HIS A 360 14.93 23.15 6.41
N PRO A 361 15.12 23.52 5.12
CA PRO A 361 15.75 22.68 4.08
C PRO A 361 17.10 22.05 4.45
N LYS A 362 17.99 22.78 5.13
CA LYS A 362 19.26 22.26 5.68
C LYS A 362 19.11 21.02 6.59
N LEU A 363 17.93 20.81 7.20
CA LEU A 363 17.62 19.68 8.09
C LEU A 363 16.87 18.53 7.40
N HIS A 364 16.55 18.67 6.10
CA HIS A 364 15.91 17.60 5.33
C HIS A 364 16.82 16.38 5.24
N ARG A 365 16.21 15.20 5.07
CA ARG A 365 16.90 13.89 4.95
C ARG A 365 17.71 13.45 6.18
N GLN A 366 17.66 14.18 7.30
CA GLN A 366 18.31 13.82 8.57
C GLN A 366 17.41 13.04 9.55
N GLY A 367 16.20 12.63 9.12
CA GLY A 367 15.24 11.89 9.96
C GLY A 367 14.34 12.75 10.86
N ILE A 368 14.73 14.01 11.13
CA ILE A 368 14.02 14.95 12.02
C ILE A 368 12.52 15.06 11.69
N GLY A 369 12.16 15.30 10.43
CA GLY A 369 10.75 15.39 10.02
C GLY A 369 9.94 14.10 10.20
N PHE A 370 10.58 12.93 10.13
CA PHE A 370 9.92 11.65 10.43
C PHE A 370 9.70 11.47 11.93
N ALA A 371 10.69 11.85 12.75
CA ALA A 371 10.56 11.81 14.20
C ALA A 371 9.51 12.80 14.71
N ALA A 372 9.58 14.07 14.27
CA ALA A 372 8.67 15.13 14.70
C ALA A 372 7.21 14.83 14.33
N VAL A 373 6.94 14.61 13.05
CA VAL A 373 5.58 14.36 12.57
C VAL A 373 5.06 13.01 13.08
N GLY A 374 5.92 11.99 13.19
CA GLY A 374 5.57 10.69 13.77
C GLY A 374 5.22 10.76 15.27
N ALA A 375 5.95 11.55 16.05
CA ALA A 375 5.67 11.77 17.47
C ALA A 375 4.31 12.47 17.66
N VAL A 376 4.04 13.53 16.89
CA VAL A 376 2.76 14.26 16.94
C VAL A 376 1.60 13.39 16.48
N ILE A 377 1.75 12.56 15.44
CA ILE A 377 0.74 11.58 15.02
C ILE A 377 0.45 10.55 16.14
N ALA A 378 1.50 9.97 16.73
CA ALA A 378 1.36 8.95 17.77
C ALA A 378 0.69 9.53 19.04
N TRP A 379 1.09 10.72 19.45
CA TRP A 379 0.44 11.46 20.53
C TRP A 379 -1.02 11.79 20.19
N ALA A 380 -1.28 12.36 19.01
CA ALA A 380 -2.62 12.80 18.62
C ALA A 380 -3.63 11.66 18.58
N ARG A 381 -3.21 10.47 18.14
CA ARG A 381 -4.05 9.26 18.15
C ARG A 381 -4.44 8.75 19.53
N ALA A 382 -3.62 9.05 20.53
CA ALA A 382 -3.84 8.61 21.91
C ALA A 382 -4.48 9.69 22.80
N LYS A 383 -4.52 10.95 22.35
CA LYS A 383 -4.87 12.11 23.18
C LYS A 383 -5.83 13.12 22.54
N LEU A 384 -6.02 13.14 21.22
CA LEU A 384 -7.02 14.02 20.60
C LEU A 384 -8.40 13.37 20.56
N GLN A 385 -9.36 14.04 21.19
CA GLN A 385 -10.74 13.59 21.26
C GLN A 385 -11.39 13.49 19.87
N GLY A 386 -12.06 12.37 19.61
CA GLY A 386 -12.87 12.13 18.41
C GLY A 386 -12.08 11.88 17.11
N VAL A 387 -10.74 11.95 17.11
CA VAL A 387 -9.95 11.78 15.89
C VAL A 387 -9.89 10.32 15.45
N LYS A 388 -10.40 10.03 14.25
CA LYS A 388 -10.32 8.71 13.59
C LYS A 388 -9.45 8.72 12.33
N VAL A 389 -9.31 9.88 11.69
CA VAL A 389 -8.58 10.07 10.44
C VAL A 389 -7.70 11.31 10.55
N LEU A 390 -6.42 11.18 10.19
CA LEU A 390 -5.57 12.32 9.86
C LEU A 390 -5.49 12.44 8.34
N ASP A 391 -5.66 13.64 7.78
CA ASP A 391 -5.47 13.91 6.36
C ASP A 391 -4.42 14.98 6.08
N ALA A 392 -3.83 14.98 4.88
CA ALA A 392 -2.83 15.94 4.44
C ALA A 392 -2.96 16.19 2.93
N GLY A 393 -2.95 17.46 2.52
CA GLY A 393 -2.83 17.85 1.11
C GLY A 393 -1.37 18.05 0.74
N ILE A 394 -0.88 17.32 -0.27
CA ILE A 394 0.53 17.36 -0.69
C ILE A 394 0.59 17.45 -2.22
N GLU A 395 1.28 18.46 -2.74
CA GLU A 395 1.48 18.66 -4.19
C GLU A 395 2.16 17.44 -4.84
N GLU A 396 1.73 17.08 -6.07
CA GLU A 396 2.20 15.87 -6.77
C GLU A 396 3.69 15.90 -7.15
N ASP A 397 4.30 17.08 -7.20
CA ASP A 397 5.74 17.27 -7.39
C ASP A 397 6.54 17.28 -6.06
N ASN A 398 5.85 17.41 -4.91
CA ASN A 398 6.45 17.36 -3.58
C ASN A 398 6.72 15.92 -3.13
N THR A 399 7.53 15.23 -3.92
CA THR A 399 7.99 13.86 -3.69
C THR A 399 8.60 13.64 -2.31
N ALA A 400 9.18 14.68 -1.69
CA ALA A 400 9.75 14.63 -0.35
C ALA A 400 8.67 14.45 0.73
N SER A 401 7.64 15.31 0.72
CA SER A 401 6.50 15.20 1.65
C SER A 401 5.66 13.96 1.37
N GLN A 402 5.46 13.56 0.10
CA GLN A 402 4.77 12.31 -0.23
C GLN A 402 5.50 11.08 0.34
N ALA A 403 6.82 11.02 0.18
CA ALA A 403 7.64 9.94 0.72
C ALA A 403 7.66 9.93 2.27
N LEU A 404 7.56 11.11 2.91
CA LEU A 404 7.44 11.24 4.36
C LEU A 404 6.07 10.72 4.85
N ALA A 405 4.98 11.21 4.26
CA ALA A 405 3.62 10.81 4.59
C ALA A 405 3.40 9.30 4.40
N THR A 406 3.86 8.73 3.28
CA THR A 406 3.80 7.28 2.98
C THR A 406 4.46 6.43 4.08
N LYS A 407 5.64 6.86 4.57
CA LYS A 407 6.37 6.21 5.68
C LYS A 407 5.62 6.32 7.00
N LEU A 408 4.93 7.42 7.24
CA LEU A 408 4.22 7.74 8.50
C LEU A 408 2.84 7.10 8.65
N GLY A 409 2.34 6.40 7.61
CA GLY A 409 1.05 5.71 7.67
C GLY A 409 0.06 6.16 6.60
N PHE A 410 0.28 7.32 5.99
CA PHE A 410 -0.64 7.89 5.01
C PHE A 410 -0.66 7.09 3.70
N THR A 411 -1.81 7.13 3.04
CA THR A 411 -2.05 6.61 1.69
C THR A 411 -2.73 7.71 0.88
N LYS A 412 -2.29 7.97 -0.35
CA LYS A 412 -2.98 8.92 -1.24
C LYS A 412 -4.36 8.35 -1.61
N VAL A 413 -5.42 9.07 -1.28
CA VAL A 413 -6.82 8.64 -1.51
C VAL A 413 -7.43 9.26 -2.77
N LEU A 414 -7.00 10.46 -3.13
CA LEU A 414 -7.38 11.16 -4.36
C LEU A 414 -6.35 12.23 -4.72
N THR A 415 -6.39 12.73 -5.95
CA THR A 415 -5.72 13.97 -6.37
C THR A 415 -6.78 15.01 -6.69
N LYS A 416 -6.51 16.28 -6.35
CA LYS A 416 -7.34 17.43 -6.74
C LYS A 416 -6.53 18.43 -7.54
N THR A 417 -7.13 18.94 -8.59
CA THR A 417 -6.68 20.11 -9.32
C THR A 417 -7.03 21.37 -8.50
N VAL A 418 -6.02 22.16 -8.10
CA VAL A 418 -6.16 23.31 -7.21
C VAL A 418 -5.56 24.56 -7.85
N SER A 419 -6.28 25.68 -7.81
CA SER A 419 -5.75 27.00 -8.21
C SER A 419 -4.74 27.46 -7.16
N TRP A 420 -3.51 27.74 -7.58
CA TRP A 420 -2.43 28.14 -6.67
C TRP A 420 -2.38 29.66 -6.49
N PRO A 421 -1.92 30.17 -5.34
CA PRO A 421 -1.68 31.59 -5.15
C PRO A 421 -0.66 32.17 -6.14
N GLU A 422 -1.00 33.29 -6.78
CA GLU A 422 -0.18 33.98 -7.81
C GLU A 422 1.18 34.45 -7.28
N ASP A 423 1.22 34.92 -6.04
CA ASP A 423 2.43 35.26 -5.27
C ASP A 423 3.42 34.09 -5.15
N LYS A 424 2.95 32.85 -5.32
CA LYS A 424 3.75 31.61 -5.25
C LYS A 424 3.93 30.94 -6.62
N GLY A 425 3.75 31.70 -7.70
CA GLY A 425 3.89 31.23 -9.09
C GLY A 425 2.58 30.81 -9.76
N GLY A 426 1.44 30.94 -9.07
CA GLY A 426 0.10 30.88 -9.67
C GLY A 426 -0.26 29.58 -10.39
N GLY A 427 -1.22 29.71 -11.29
CA GLY A 427 -1.68 28.63 -12.17
C GLY A 427 -2.44 27.52 -11.43
N THR A 428 -2.36 26.31 -11.97
CA THR A 428 -3.15 25.16 -11.51
C THR A 428 -2.21 23.98 -11.23
N ARG A 429 -2.34 23.39 -10.05
CA ARG A 429 -1.48 22.30 -9.56
C ARG A 429 -2.28 21.12 -9.08
N GLU A 430 -1.69 19.95 -9.20
CA GLU A 430 -2.24 18.70 -8.71
C GLU A 430 -1.81 18.49 -7.26
N VAL A 431 -2.79 18.33 -6.37
CA VAL A 431 -2.58 18.13 -4.92
C VAL A 431 -3.20 16.80 -4.52
N GLY A 432 -2.33 15.85 -4.17
CA GLY A 432 -2.71 14.56 -3.60
C GLY A 432 -3.21 14.72 -2.17
N ARG A 433 -4.49 14.39 -1.93
CA ARG A 433 -5.00 14.19 -0.57
C ARG A 433 -4.57 12.82 -0.09
N GLN A 434 -3.93 12.78 1.08
CA GLN A 434 -3.49 11.54 1.72
C GLN A 434 -4.16 11.38 3.07
N GLU A 435 -4.54 10.16 3.44
CA GLU A 435 -5.22 9.87 4.71
C GLU A 435 -4.54 8.74 5.48
N CYS A 436 -4.63 8.82 6.81
CA CYS A 436 -4.03 7.88 7.76
C CYS A 436 -5.05 7.54 8.85
N THR A 437 -5.69 6.37 8.74
CA THR A 437 -6.75 5.87 9.63
C THR A 437 -6.20 5.21 10.89
N ASN A 438 -6.94 5.27 11.99
CA ASN A 438 -6.53 4.64 13.26
C ASN A 438 -6.66 3.12 13.25
N ASP A 439 -7.51 2.55 12.39
CA ASP A 439 -7.64 1.10 12.24
C ASP A 439 -6.42 0.46 11.57
N VAL A 440 -6.02 -0.70 12.10
CA VAL A 440 -4.83 -1.46 11.70
C VAL A 440 -5.04 -2.15 10.34
N GLY A 441 -5.03 -1.35 9.28
CA GLY A 441 -5.17 -1.77 7.88
C GLY A 441 -3.86 -1.73 7.08
N ARG A 442 -2.77 -2.34 7.57
CA ARG A 442 -1.49 -2.41 6.81
C ARG A 442 -0.96 -3.83 6.63
N SER A 443 -1.46 -4.53 5.61
CA SER A 443 -0.78 -5.68 5.00
C SER A 443 -1.15 -6.01 3.53
N ILE A 444 -1.83 -5.12 2.77
CA ILE A 444 -2.33 -5.51 1.42
C ILE A 444 -2.19 -4.47 0.29
N LEU A 445 -1.19 -3.58 0.35
CA LEU A 445 -0.84 -2.65 -0.76
C LEU A 445 0.49 -2.97 -1.46
N ARG A 446 0.96 -4.23 -1.42
CA ARG A 446 2.11 -4.73 -2.22
C ARG A 446 1.87 -6.14 -2.77
N ALA A 447 0.88 -6.28 -3.65
CA ALA A 447 0.67 -7.46 -4.49
C ALA A 447 -0.25 -7.11 -5.70
N GLY A 448 0.28 -6.31 -6.62
CA GLY A 448 -0.30 -5.88 -7.89
C GLY A 448 0.78 -5.10 -8.65
N GLY A 449 0.99 -5.39 -9.93
CA GLY A 449 2.14 -4.94 -10.71
C GLY A 449 2.15 -3.44 -11.03
N ASP A 450 3.32 -2.96 -11.47
CA ASP A 450 3.52 -1.60 -11.94
C ASP A 450 2.81 -1.37 -13.30
N GLU A 451 1.67 -0.69 -13.27
CA GLU A 451 1.27 0.25 -14.32
C GLU A 451 0.80 1.56 -13.67
N PRO A 452 1.10 2.72 -14.28
CA PRO A 452 0.71 4.01 -13.72
C PRO A 452 -0.80 4.21 -13.86
N LEU A 453 -1.46 4.57 -12.76
CA LEU A 453 -2.82 5.12 -12.81
C LEU A 453 -2.78 6.44 -13.58
N SER A 454 -3.19 6.40 -14.84
CA SER A 454 -3.28 7.56 -15.72
C SER A 454 -4.19 8.63 -15.11
N ASN A 455 -3.73 9.88 -15.09
CA ASN A 455 -4.46 10.95 -14.43
C ASN A 455 -5.76 11.27 -15.18
N GLY A 456 -6.88 11.00 -14.53
CA GLY A 456 -8.20 11.38 -14.97
C GLY A 456 -9.26 10.57 -14.22
N TYR A 457 -10.36 11.23 -13.87
CA TYR A 457 -11.65 10.56 -13.94
C TYR A 457 -12.00 10.37 -15.42
N MET A 458 -11.19 9.57 -16.11
CA MET A 458 -11.77 8.67 -17.10
C MET A 458 -12.71 7.81 -16.27
N THR A 459 -14.00 8.14 -16.31
CA THR A 459 -15.04 7.16 -16.04
C THR A 459 -14.59 5.87 -16.71
N ALA A 460 -14.67 4.75 -16.00
CA ALA A 460 -14.40 3.45 -16.59
C ALA A 460 -15.24 3.36 -17.87
N GLY A 461 -14.61 3.57 -19.04
CA GLY A 461 -15.39 3.86 -20.24
C GLY A 461 -16.34 2.70 -20.49
N VAL A 462 -17.61 2.97 -20.73
CA VAL A 462 -18.52 1.94 -21.21
C VAL A 462 -18.00 1.56 -22.59
N GLN A 463 -17.34 0.42 -22.66
CA GLN A 463 -16.81 -0.14 -23.89
C GLN A 463 -17.94 -0.86 -24.59
N TRP A 464 -17.85 -1.01 -25.91
CA TRP A 464 -18.92 -1.55 -26.72
C TRP A 464 -18.38 -2.60 -27.66
N ASP A 465 -19.02 -3.75 -27.70
CA ASP A 465 -18.69 -4.80 -28.64
C ASP A 465 -19.24 -4.43 -30.03
N ASP A 466 -18.37 -4.26 -31.02
CA ASP A 466 -18.77 -3.86 -32.37
C ASP A 466 -19.58 -4.96 -33.11
N THR A 467 -19.57 -6.20 -32.62
CA THR A 467 -20.28 -7.35 -33.20
C THR A 467 -21.64 -7.55 -32.54
N THR A 468 -21.69 -7.58 -31.20
CA THR A 468 -22.94 -7.83 -30.46
C THR A 468 -23.70 -6.55 -30.11
N GLY A 469 -23.04 -5.39 -30.14
CA GLY A 469 -23.58 -4.11 -29.68
C GLY A 469 -23.70 -4.01 -28.16
N GLU A 470 -23.20 -4.98 -27.39
CA GLU A 470 -23.34 -5.03 -25.93
C GLU A 470 -22.31 -4.11 -25.24
N PRO A 471 -22.66 -3.50 -24.09
CA PRO A 471 -21.69 -2.77 -23.28
C PRO A 471 -20.81 -3.76 -22.51
N TYR A 472 -19.54 -3.44 -22.32
CA TYR A 472 -18.67 -4.19 -21.41
C TYR A 472 -17.69 -3.29 -20.64
N LEU A 473 -17.05 -3.86 -19.62
CA LEU A 473 -15.89 -3.31 -18.93
C LEU A 473 -14.74 -4.32 -18.98
N ASP A 474 -13.61 -3.97 -19.58
CA ASP A 474 -12.40 -4.83 -19.51
C ASP A 474 -11.84 -4.93 -18.09
N LEU A 475 -11.18 -6.04 -17.77
CA LEU A 475 -10.44 -6.25 -16.52
C LEU A 475 -8.94 -6.01 -16.73
N PRO A 476 -8.36 -4.90 -16.20
CA PRO A 476 -6.91 -4.67 -16.25
C PRO A 476 -6.11 -5.82 -15.64
N GLY A 477 -5.08 -6.28 -16.34
CA GLY A 477 -4.27 -7.45 -15.97
C GLY A 477 -4.87 -8.81 -16.33
N HIS A 478 -6.05 -8.86 -16.95
CA HIS A 478 -6.70 -10.09 -17.42
C HIS A 478 -7.17 -9.93 -18.88
N PRO A 479 -6.25 -9.93 -19.86
CA PRO A 479 -6.61 -9.79 -21.27
C PRO A 479 -7.58 -10.90 -21.70
N GLY A 480 -8.60 -10.53 -22.47
CA GLY A 480 -9.69 -11.42 -22.86
C GLY A 480 -10.81 -11.57 -21.81
N VAL A 481 -10.69 -11.02 -20.60
CA VAL A 481 -11.75 -11.09 -19.58
C VAL A 481 -12.47 -9.75 -19.45
N ARG A 482 -13.80 -9.78 -19.50
CA ARG A 482 -14.70 -8.61 -19.46
C ARG A 482 -15.88 -8.79 -18.51
N ILE A 483 -16.46 -7.68 -18.03
CA ILE A 483 -17.75 -7.65 -17.32
C ILE A 483 -18.84 -7.24 -18.30
N THR A 484 -19.90 -8.05 -18.47
CA THR A 484 -21.05 -7.80 -19.36
C THR A 484 -22.37 -7.71 -18.57
N PRO A 485 -23.48 -7.30 -19.20
CA PRO A 485 -24.82 -7.62 -18.74
C PRO A 485 -25.09 -9.13 -18.65
N TYR A 486 -26.20 -9.49 -18.01
CA TYR A 486 -26.81 -10.81 -18.17
C TYR A 486 -27.32 -11.02 -19.59
N HIS A 487 -27.29 -12.27 -20.05
CA HIS A 487 -27.90 -12.68 -21.31
C HIS A 487 -29.17 -13.49 -21.02
N ASP A 488 -30.31 -13.15 -21.63
CA ASP A 488 -31.54 -13.96 -21.53
C ASP A 488 -31.40 -15.24 -22.37
N THR A 489 -30.71 -16.24 -21.82
CA THR A 489 -30.47 -17.53 -22.49
C THR A 489 -30.52 -18.70 -21.50
N PRO A 490 -30.86 -19.92 -21.95
CA PRO A 490 -30.78 -21.11 -21.11
C PRO A 490 -29.38 -21.39 -20.54
N ALA A 491 -28.31 -21.03 -21.26
CA ALA A 491 -26.94 -21.21 -20.80
C ALA A 491 -26.60 -20.30 -19.60
N GLU A 492 -27.21 -19.11 -19.54
CA GLU A 492 -27.08 -18.20 -18.41
C GLU A 492 -27.80 -18.73 -17.17
N GLU A 493 -29.02 -19.29 -17.35
CA GLU A 493 -29.73 -20.01 -16.28
C GLU A 493 -28.88 -21.16 -15.75
N ASP A 494 -28.33 -22.00 -16.63
CA ASP A 494 -27.53 -23.16 -16.25
C ASP A 494 -26.25 -22.76 -15.48
N ALA A 495 -25.57 -21.67 -15.89
CA ALA A 495 -24.42 -21.14 -15.17
C ALA A 495 -24.79 -20.58 -13.77
N LEU A 496 -25.93 -19.88 -13.66
CA LEU A 496 -26.46 -19.37 -12.38
C LEU A 496 -26.83 -20.51 -11.42
N ILE A 497 -27.43 -21.59 -11.94
CA ILE A 497 -27.76 -22.82 -11.18
C ILE A 497 -26.48 -23.53 -10.73
N GLU A 498 -25.51 -23.72 -11.63
CA GLU A 498 -24.23 -24.36 -11.29
C GLU A 498 -23.53 -23.59 -10.15
N ILE A 499 -23.28 -22.29 -10.35
CA ILE A 499 -22.48 -21.51 -9.40
C ILE A 499 -23.17 -21.32 -8.04
N SER A 500 -24.50 -21.16 -8.02
CA SER A 500 -25.26 -20.92 -6.79
C SER A 500 -25.40 -22.17 -5.92
N ASN A 501 -25.21 -23.37 -6.47
CA ASN A 501 -25.30 -24.64 -5.74
C ASN A 501 -23.94 -25.22 -5.33
N LEU A 502 -22.82 -24.63 -5.74
CA LEU A 502 -21.49 -25.04 -5.30
C LEU A 502 -21.26 -24.72 -3.80
N PRO A 503 -20.85 -25.68 -2.96
CA PRO A 503 -20.62 -25.44 -1.53
C PRO A 503 -19.57 -24.37 -1.22
N GLU A 504 -18.63 -24.12 -2.12
CA GLU A 504 -17.61 -23.07 -2.02
C GLU A 504 -18.18 -21.65 -2.19
N VAL A 505 -19.38 -21.52 -2.78
CA VAL A 505 -19.98 -20.23 -3.21
C VAL A 505 -21.37 -20.03 -2.60
N GLY A 506 -22.31 -20.93 -2.87
CA GLY A 506 -23.73 -20.78 -2.53
C GLY A 506 -24.02 -20.63 -1.03
N ARG A 507 -23.23 -21.30 -0.19
CA ARG A 507 -23.35 -21.19 1.28
C ARG A 507 -23.16 -19.77 1.80
N TRP A 508 -22.36 -18.96 1.11
CA TRP A 508 -22.03 -17.58 1.50
C TRP A 508 -23.00 -16.53 0.97
N SER A 509 -23.90 -16.90 0.05
CA SER A 509 -24.86 -15.96 -0.53
C SER A 509 -26.04 -15.75 0.42
N TYR A 510 -26.18 -14.56 1.00
CA TYR A 510 -27.27 -14.29 1.95
C TYR A 510 -28.67 -14.45 1.32
N GLY A 511 -28.93 -13.79 0.18
CA GLY A 511 -30.27 -13.70 -0.41
C GLY A 511 -30.65 -14.77 -1.44
N ARG A 512 -29.81 -15.78 -1.71
CA ARG A 512 -30.10 -16.86 -2.67
C ARG A 512 -30.39 -18.18 -1.94
N PRO A 513 -31.37 -18.99 -2.36
CA PRO A 513 -31.47 -20.39 -1.93
C PRO A 513 -30.13 -21.14 -2.08
N TYR A 514 -29.86 -22.08 -1.17
CA TYR A 514 -28.75 -23.03 -1.22
C TYR A 514 -29.07 -24.18 -0.26
N PRO A 515 -28.83 -25.45 -0.62
CA PRO A 515 -28.23 -25.94 -1.86
C PRO A 515 -29.22 -26.12 -3.03
N ASP A 516 -30.46 -25.65 -2.87
CA ASP A 516 -31.55 -25.86 -3.83
C ASP A 516 -31.87 -24.59 -4.65
N TYR A 517 -30.87 -23.96 -5.29
CA TYR A 517 -31.10 -22.88 -6.25
C TYR A 517 -31.60 -23.48 -7.58
N THR A 518 -32.84 -23.19 -7.96
CA THR A 518 -33.51 -23.85 -9.08
C THR A 518 -33.48 -23.02 -10.37
N ARG A 519 -33.91 -23.63 -11.49
CA ARG A 519 -34.13 -22.90 -12.74
C ARG A 519 -35.22 -21.83 -12.63
N ALA A 520 -36.18 -21.98 -11.70
CA ALA A 520 -37.16 -20.93 -11.43
C ALA A 520 -36.50 -19.70 -10.77
N ASP A 521 -35.60 -19.91 -9.81
CA ASP A 521 -34.84 -18.83 -9.16
C ASP A 521 -33.90 -18.12 -10.14
N ALA A 522 -33.26 -18.88 -11.04
CA ALA A 522 -32.41 -18.34 -12.10
C ALA A 522 -33.22 -17.49 -13.11
N ARG A 523 -34.39 -17.99 -13.53
CA ARG A 523 -35.31 -17.28 -14.42
C ARG A 523 -35.86 -16.01 -13.76
N GLU A 524 -36.32 -16.08 -12.51
CA GLU A 524 -36.74 -14.91 -11.72
C GLU A 524 -35.64 -13.83 -11.68
N ARG A 525 -34.37 -14.24 -11.53
CA ARG A 525 -33.22 -13.33 -11.50
C ARG A 525 -32.92 -12.67 -12.85
N LEU A 526 -33.06 -13.39 -13.95
CA LEU A 526 -32.89 -12.83 -15.29
C LEU A 526 -34.04 -11.88 -15.64
N ASP A 527 -35.29 -12.25 -15.34
CA ASP A 527 -36.48 -11.44 -15.56
C ASP A 527 -36.44 -10.13 -14.74
N GLU A 528 -35.83 -10.14 -13.54
CA GLU A 528 -35.58 -8.94 -12.72
C GLU A 528 -34.56 -7.98 -13.36
N LEU A 529 -33.47 -8.50 -13.94
CA LEU A 529 -32.29 -7.69 -14.27
C LEU A 529 -32.09 -7.38 -15.75
N VAL A 530 -32.41 -8.28 -16.68
CA VAL A 530 -32.03 -8.12 -18.10
C VAL A 530 -32.66 -6.86 -18.69
N ALA A 531 -33.94 -6.60 -18.43
CA ALA A 531 -34.62 -5.41 -18.95
C ALA A 531 -34.09 -4.08 -18.36
N PRO A 532 -33.91 -3.92 -17.03
CA PRO A 532 -33.23 -2.75 -16.46
C PRO A 532 -31.79 -2.54 -16.95
N GLN A 533 -31.01 -3.61 -17.12
CA GLN A 533 -29.65 -3.52 -17.66
C GLN A 533 -29.66 -3.07 -19.13
N ALA A 534 -30.54 -3.63 -19.97
CA ALA A 534 -30.69 -3.24 -21.37
C ALA A 534 -31.16 -1.78 -21.53
N ALA A 535 -32.10 -1.32 -20.69
CA ALA A 535 -32.55 0.07 -20.69
C ALA A 535 -31.43 1.03 -20.28
N THR A 536 -30.63 0.66 -19.27
CA THR A 536 -29.45 1.41 -18.82
C THR A 536 -28.39 1.47 -19.91
N ALA A 537 -28.11 0.34 -20.57
CA ALA A 537 -27.20 0.27 -21.69
C ALA A 537 -27.65 1.20 -22.83
N ALA A 538 -28.92 1.15 -23.23
CA ALA A 538 -29.46 2.03 -24.27
C ALA A 538 -29.29 3.51 -23.93
N ALA A 539 -29.57 3.92 -22.68
CA ALA A 539 -29.38 5.29 -22.22
C ALA A 539 -27.90 5.74 -22.30
N LEU A 540 -26.96 4.87 -21.90
CA LEU A 540 -25.51 5.14 -21.97
C LEU A 540 -24.96 5.11 -23.41
N ARG A 541 -25.60 4.35 -24.32
CA ARG A 541 -25.29 4.31 -25.76
C ARG A 541 -25.69 5.62 -26.43
N GLU A 542 -26.88 6.14 -26.10
CA GLU A 542 -27.40 7.41 -26.62
C GLU A 542 -26.68 8.61 -26.02
N ASN A 543 -26.41 8.58 -24.72
CA ASN A 543 -25.70 9.62 -23.99
C ASN A 543 -24.73 9.01 -22.96
N PRO A 544 -23.41 9.00 -23.23
CA PRO A 544 -22.40 8.50 -22.27
C PRO A 544 -22.35 9.25 -20.93
N ALA A 545 -23.00 10.42 -20.83
CA ALA A 545 -23.17 11.19 -19.59
C ALA A 545 -24.60 11.10 -19.01
N ALA A 546 -25.38 10.09 -19.41
CA ALA A 546 -26.71 9.84 -18.85
C ALA A 546 -26.60 9.53 -17.34
N VAL A 547 -27.44 10.19 -16.54
CA VAL A 547 -27.62 9.83 -15.13
C VAL A 547 -28.39 8.51 -15.08
N VAL A 548 -27.78 7.48 -14.53
CA VAL A 548 -28.33 6.12 -14.45
C VAL A 548 -28.36 5.63 -13.01
N THR A 549 -29.29 4.72 -12.71
CA THR A 549 -29.59 4.26 -11.33
C THR A 549 -29.45 2.75 -11.15
N THR A 550 -29.14 2.03 -12.23
CA THR A 550 -28.88 0.58 -12.26
C THR A 550 -27.50 0.36 -12.87
N CYS A 551 -26.79 -0.70 -12.45
CA CYS A 551 -25.55 -1.10 -13.10
C CYS A 551 -25.87 -2.04 -14.28
N PRO A 552 -25.46 -1.73 -15.53
CA PRO A 552 -25.69 -2.60 -16.67
C PRO A 552 -24.77 -3.83 -16.65
N PHE A 553 -23.70 -3.81 -15.85
CA PHE A 553 -22.71 -4.88 -15.76
C PHE A 553 -22.96 -5.78 -14.55
N ALA A 554 -22.89 -7.10 -14.74
CA ALA A 554 -23.04 -8.08 -13.68
C ALA A 554 -22.21 -9.36 -13.84
N VAL A 555 -21.82 -9.75 -15.05
CA VAL A 555 -21.28 -11.10 -15.34
C VAL A 555 -19.85 -11.01 -15.81
N VAL A 556 -18.94 -11.78 -15.19
CA VAL A 556 -17.54 -11.91 -15.62
C VAL A 556 -17.44 -13.01 -16.68
N ARG A 557 -16.93 -12.68 -17.87
CA ARG A 557 -16.76 -13.61 -19.00
C ARG A 557 -15.34 -13.61 -19.55
N ASP A 558 -14.89 -14.73 -20.10
CA ASP A 558 -13.69 -14.79 -20.95
C ASP A 558 -13.98 -14.45 -22.43
N ASP A 559 -12.96 -14.59 -23.27
CA ASP A 559 -12.95 -14.27 -24.70
C ASP A 559 -13.76 -15.27 -25.54
N THR A 560 -14.10 -16.43 -24.97
CA THR A 560 -15.05 -17.38 -25.56
C THR A 560 -16.51 -17.03 -25.20
N GLY A 561 -16.72 -16.05 -24.31
CA GLY A 561 -18.03 -15.68 -23.76
C GLY A 561 -18.47 -16.55 -22.58
N ALA A 562 -17.62 -17.47 -22.09
CA ALA A 562 -17.99 -18.38 -21.03
C ALA A 562 -18.18 -17.66 -19.69
N TYR A 563 -19.24 -18.02 -18.97
CA TYR A 563 -19.56 -17.47 -17.66
C TYR A 563 -18.55 -17.92 -16.60
N LEU A 564 -17.85 -16.96 -15.99
CA LEU A 564 -16.84 -17.21 -14.95
C LEU A 564 -17.36 -16.90 -13.54
N GLY A 565 -18.41 -16.09 -13.44
CA GLY A 565 -19.07 -15.70 -12.20
C GLY A 565 -19.70 -14.31 -12.30
N GLU A 566 -19.98 -13.71 -11.15
CA GLU A 566 -20.73 -12.46 -11.04
C GLU A 566 -19.95 -11.41 -10.25
N VAL A 567 -20.19 -10.16 -10.60
CA VAL A 567 -19.82 -8.99 -9.82
C VAL A 567 -20.88 -7.94 -10.06
N TYR A 568 -21.65 -7.57 -9.03
CA TYR A 568 -22.83 -6.71 -9.21
C TYR A 568 -22.97 -5.71 -8.07
N VAL A 569 -23.47 -4.52 -8.40
CA VAL A 569 -23.76 -3.43 -7.47
C VAL A 569 -25.14 -2.85 -7.72
N TRP A 570 -25.86 -2.53 -6.65
CA TRP A 570 -27.22 -1.98 -6.70
C TRP A 570 -27.47 -0.98 -5.57
N PRO A 571 -28.43 -0.04 -5.71
CA PRO A 571 -28.77 0.89 -4.63
C PRO A 571 -29.25 0.19 -3.36
N ASP A 572 -28.80 0.70 -2.21
CA ASP A 572 -29.35 0.34 -0.92
C ASP A 572 -30.82 0.80 -0.78
N ASN A 573 -31.60 0.04 -0.01
CA ASN A 573 -33.04 0.23 0.10
C ASN A 573 -33.48 1.27 1.13
N GLU A 574 -32.61 1.56 2.09
CA GLU A 574 -32.86 2.36 3.28
C GLU A 574 -32.02 3.63 3.29
N ARG A 575 -30.79 3.56 2.76
CA ARG A 575 -29.73 4.56 2.83
C ARG A 575 -29.47 5.21 1.47
N GLU A 576 -29.79 6.49 1.35
CA GLU A 576 -29.49 7.27 0.14
C GLU A 576 -27.97 7.38 -0.10
N GLY A 577 -27.54 7.29 -1.36
CA GLY A 577 -26.12 7.33 -1.73
C GLY A 577 -25.32 6.05 -1.41
N PHE A 578 -25.93 5.00 -0.87
CA PHE A 578 -25.28 3.71 -0.67
C PHE A 578 -25.54 2.76 -1.85
N LEU A 579 -24.50 2.03 -2.25
CA LEU A 579 -24.61 0.85 -3.10
C LEU A 579 -24.23 -0.40 -2.30
N GLU A 580 -25.01 -1.47 -2.40
CA GLU A 580 -24.61 -2.80 -1.97
C GLU A 580 -23.79 -3.49 -3.08
N LEU A 581 -22.79 -4.28 -2.70
CA LEU A 581 -21.88 -5.02 -3.59
C LEU A 581 -21.93 -6.52 -3.30
N SER A 582 -22.08 -7.33 -4.35
CA SER A 582 -21.86 -8.78 -4.30
C SER A 582 -20.94 -9.26 -5.42
N TYR A 583 -20.32 -10.41 -5.20
CA TYR A 583 -19.47 -11.08 -6.18
C TYR A 583 -19.41 -12.58 -5.92
N SER A 584 -19.34 -13.37 -6.98
CA SER A 584 -19.19 -14.82 -6.98
C SER A 584 -18.24 -15.21 -8.12
N LEU A 585 -17.43 -16.25 -7.96
CA LEU A 585 -16.61 -16.79 -9.05
C LEU A 585 -16.57 -18.30 -8.94
N PHE A 586 -16.63 -19.00 -10.07
CA PHE A 586 -16.47 -20.44 -10.09
C PHE A 586 -15.13 -20.86 -9.47
N PRO A 587 -15.07 -21.91 -8.61
CA PRO A 587 -13.84 -22.32 -7.94
C PRO A 587 -12.65 -22.52 -8.88
N ARG A 588 -12.90 -23.04 -10.10
CA ARG A 588 -11.89 -23.25 -11.16
C ARG A 588 -11.12 -21.98 -11.59
N VAL A 589 -11.69 -20.78 -11.39
CA VAL A 589 -11.05 -19.48 -11.71
C VAL A 589 -10.63 -18.65 -10.50
N GLN A 590 -10.90 -19.12 -9.27
CA GLN A 590 -10.45 -18.45 -8.05
C GLN A 590 -8.93 -18.53 -7.89
N GLY A 591 -8.37 -17.73 -6.97
CA GLY A 591 -6.92 -17.66 -6.73
C GLY A 591 -6.09 -16.91 -7.78
N ARG A 592 -6.63 -16.67 -8.98
CA ARG A 592 -5.93 -16.04 -10.12
C ARG A 592 -5.92 -14.50 -10.11
N GLY A 593 -6.51 -13.85 -9.09
CA GLY A 593 -6.64 -12.39 -9.02
C GLY A 593 -7.90 -11.81 -9.68
N LEU A 594 -8.64 -12.61 -10.46
CA LEU A 594 -9.84 -12.19 -11.20
C LEU A 594 -10.87 -11.44 -10.35
N GLY A 595 -11.23 -11.95 -9.17
CA GLY A 595 -12.20 -11.28 -8.27
C GLY A 595 -11.74 -9.90 -7.80
N ALA A 596 -10.42 -9.67 -7.69
CA ALA A 596 -9.87 -8.37 -7.34
C ALA A 596 -9.95 -7.37 -8.51
N ALA A 597 -9.71 -7.83 -9.74
CA ALA A 597 -9.88 -7.00 -10.93
C ALA A 597 -11.36 -6.69 -11.19
N ALA A 598 -12.23 -7.69 -11.11
CA ALA A 598 -13.68 -7.57 -11.30
C ALA A 598 -14.31 -6.57 -10.32
N VAL A 599 -14.11 -6.75 -9.01
CA VAL A 599 -14.66 -5.84 -7.99
C VAL A 599 -14.05 -4.44 -8.08
N ARG A 600 -12.75 -4.32 -8.34
CA ARG A 600 -12.13 -3.00 -8.58
C ARG A 600 -12.83 -2.28 -9.72
N ARG A 601 -12.98 -2.96 -10.87
CA ARG A 601 -13.49 -2.38 -12.11
C ARG A 601 -14.95 -1.92 -11.98
N ILE A 602 -15.82 -2.72 -11.35
CA ILE A 602 -17.22 -2.30 -11.14
C ILE A 602 -17.32 -1.12 -10.17
N VAL A 603 -16.48 -1.08 -9.13
CA VAL A 603 -16.50 -0.03 -8.09
C VAL A 603 -15.96 1.29 -8.64
N GLU A 604 -14.94 1.25 -9.51
CA GLU A 604 -14.44 2.40 -10.27
C GLU A 604 -15.48 2.98 -11.24
N TRP A 605 -16.31 2.14 -11.85
CA TRP A 605 -17.42 2.59 -12.70
C TRP A 605 -18.59 3.16 -11.88
N ALA A 606 -19.10 2.37 -10.95
CA ALA A 606 -20.40 2.58 -10.33
C ALA A 606 -20.42 3.74 -9.33
N GLY A 607 -19.30 4.01 -8.63
CA GLY A 607 -19.22 5.12 -7.68
C GLY A 607 -19.58 6.46 -8.33
N PRO A 608 -18.84 6.89 -9.37
CA PRO A 608 -19.19 8.07 -10.15
C PRO A 608 -20.50 7.94 -10.95
N ALA A 609 -20.72 6.81 -11.64
CA ALA A 609 -21.84 6.68 -12.60
C ALA A 609 -23.23 6.61 -11.93
N LEU A 610 -23.32 6.08 -10.71
CA LEU A 610 -24.56 5.96 -9.93
C LEU A 610 -24.67 7.02 -8.80
N GLY A 611 -23.74 7.98 -8.75
CA GLY A 611 -23.70 9.07 -7.76
C GLY A 611 -23.46 8.62 -6.31
N ALA A 612 -22.90 7.42 -6.12
CA ALA A 612 -22.77 6.82 -4.80
C ALA A 612 -21.77 7.55 -3.90
N HIS A 613 -22.13 7.69 -2.63
CA HIS A 613 -21.26 8.20 -1.57
C HIS A 613 -20.48 7.06 -0.91
N THR A 614 -21.08 5.87 -0.84
CA THR A 614 -20.47 4.67 -0.24
C THR A 614 -20.87 3.42 -1.02
N VAL A 615 -19.90 2.52 -1.26
CA VAL A 615 -20.18 1.13 -1.63
C VAL A 615 -19.94 0.25 -0.41
N GLU A 616 -20.88 -0.63 -0.07
CA GLU A 616 -20.81 -1.55 1.07
C GLU A 616 -20.93 -3.01 0.62
N ALA A 617 -20.12 -3.90 1.21
CA ALA A 617 -20.25 -5.35 1.07
C ALA A 617 -20.41 -6.01 2.45
N MET A 618 -21.43 -6.86 2.60
CA MET A 618 -21.60 -7.70 3.78
C MET A 618 -20.87 -9.03 3.59
N VAL A 619 -19.99 -9.39 4.52
CA VAL A 619 -19.18 -10.61 4.45
C VAL A 619 -19.15 -11.29 5.82
N GLU A 620 -19.55 -12.57 5.91
CA GLU A 620 -19.36 -13.36 7.14
C GLU A 620 -17.90 -13.28 7.62
N THR A 621 -17.66 -13.11 8.92
CA THR A 621 -16.31 -12.96 9.49
C THR A 621 -15.43 -14.19 9.25
N VAL A 622 -16.04 -15.38 9.17
CA VAL A 622 -15.38 -16.66 8.86
C VAL A 622 -15.05 -16.85 7.38
N ASN A 623 -15.60 -16.04 6.46
CA ASN A 623 -15.23 -16.06 5.06
C ASN A 623 -13.91 -15.28 4.84
N ALA A 624 -12.80 -15.90 5.25
CA ALA A 624 -11.47 -15.28 5.19
C ALA A 624 -11.06 -14.82 3.78
N PRO A 625 -11.31 -15.55 2.67
CA PRO A 625 -10.99 -15.08 1.32
C PRO A 625 -11.70 -13.76 0.95
N SER A 626 -12.99 -13.64 1.23
CA SER A 626 -13.76 -12.43 0.91
C SER A 626 -13.38 -11.24 1.81
N ASN A 627 -13.13 -11.47 3.11
CA ASN A 627 -12.62 -10.42 4.00
C ASN A 627 -11.23 -9.92 3.54
N ALA A 628 -10.34 -10.82 3.14
CA ALA A 628 -9.02 -10.46 2.59
C ALA A 628 -9.15 -9.70 1.26
N LEU A 629 -10.14 -10.04 0.42
CA LEU A 629 -10.42 -9.34 -0.83
C LEU A 629 -10.89 -7.91 -0.60
N MET A 630 -11.85 -7.68 0.32
CA MET A 630 -12.32 -6.33 0.64
C MET A 630 -11.19 -5.45 1.18
N ALA A 631 -10.41 -5.97 2.12
CA ALA A 631 -9.21 -5.28 2.62
C ALA A 631 -8.16 -5.02 1.51
N LYS A 632 -8.00 -5.94 0.55
CA LYS A 632 -7.09 -5.77 -0.61
C LYS A 632 -7.51 -4.63 -1.54
N LEU A 633 -8.81 -4.36 -1.62
CA LEU A 633 -9.39 -3.36 -2.51
C LEU A 633 -9.62 -2.00 -1.85
N GLY A 634 -9.08 -1.80 -0.64
CA GLY A 634 -9.15 -0.54 0.09
C GLY A 634 -10.51 -0.26 0.72
N PHE A 635 -11.36 -1.28 0.88
CA PHE A 635 -12.53 -1.16 1.74
C PHE A 635 -12.07 -1.21 3.21
N TYR A 636 -12.65 -0.38 4.07
CA TYR A 636 -12.47 -0.44 5.51
C TYR A 636 -13.61 -1.23 6.16
N LYS A 637 -13.33 -1.92 7.26
CA LYS A 637 -14.35 -2.64 8.02
C LYS A 637 -15.08 -1.64 8.91
N ALA A 638 -16.25 -1.17 8.48
CA ALA A 638 -17.01 -0.13 9.16
C ALA A 638 -17.72 -0.64 10.42
N GLU A 639 -18.15 -1.90 10.40
CA GLU A 639 -18.95 -2.52 11.45
C GLU A 639 -18.78 -4.04 11.43
N VAL A 640 -18.97 -4.68 12.59
CA VAL A 640 -19.26 -6.12 12.70
C VAL A 640 -20.52 -6.26 13.54
N ARG A 641 -21.51 -6.98 13.04
CA ARG A 641 -22.72 -7.31 13.80
C ARG A 641 -23.19 -8.73 13.50
N ALA A 642 -23.91 -9.30 14.46
CA ALA A 642 -24.72 -10.48 14.23
C ALA A 642 -25.81 -10.16 13.18
N VAL A 643 -25.94 -11.00 12.17
CA VAL A 643 -27.00 -10.94 11.16
C VAL A 643 -27.70 -12.28 11.17
N ARG A 644 -29.03 -12.25 11.37
CA ARG A 644 -29.84 -13.47 11.30
C ARG A 644 -29.96 -13.92 9.84
N TRP A 645 -29.59 -15.17 9.59
CA TRP A 645 -29.70 -15.81 8.28
C TRP A 645 -31.14 -16.24 7.98
N PRO A 646 -31.49 -16.41 6.69
CA PRO A 646 -32.79 -16.96 6.32
C PRO A 646 -33.04 -18.33 6.97
N GLU A 647 -34.29 -18.65 7.29
CA GLU A 647 -34.67 -19.92 7.93
C GLU A 647 -34.31 -21.13 7.04
N GLU A 648 -34.44 -20.98 5.72
CA GLU A 648 -33.98 -21.96 4.72
C GLU A 648 -32.45 -22.19 4.72
N LYS A 649 -31.69 -21.37 5.45
CA LYS A 649 -30.23 -21.51 5.64
C LYS A 649 -29.82 -21.78 7.08
N GLY A 650 -30.77 -22.10 7.96
CA GLY A 650 -30.56 -22.47 9.36
C GLY A 650 -31.16 -21.48 10.38
N GLY A 651 -31.54 -20.27 9.94
CA GLY A 651 -32.21 -19.27 10.78
C GLY A 651 -31.33 -18.64 11.88
N GLU A 652 -30.05 -19.02 11.97
CA GLU A 652 -29.15 -18.61 13.05
C GLU A 652 -28.52 -17.22 12.82
N GLU A 653 -28.02 -16.62 13.91
CA GLU A 653 -27.23 -15.40 13.82
C GLU A 653 -25.77 -15.73 13.49
N ARG A 654 -25.23 -15.11 12.43
CA ARG A 654 -23.82 -15.19 12.06
C ARG A 654 -23.17 -13.81 12.09
N GLU A 655 -21.94 -13.73 12.59
CA GLU A 655 -21.18 -12.48 12.58
C GLU A 655 -20.81 -12.08 11.14
N CYS A 656 -21.26 -10.90 10.73
CA CYS A 656 -20.97 -10.32 9.43
C CYS A 656 -20.22 -9.00 9.59
N ALA A 657 -19.12 -8.87 8.86
CA ALA A 657 -18.37 -7.64 8.68
C ALA A 657 -18.96 -6.83 7.52
N PHE A 658 -19.25 -5.55 7.77
CA PHE A 658 -19.72 -4.59 6.78
C PHE A 658 -18.52 -3.78 6.31
N TRP A 659 -18.06 -4.08 5.09
CA TRP A 659 -16.91 -3.46 4.46
C TRP A 659 -17.38 -2.29 3.60
N ARG A 660 -16.91 -1.07 3.89
CA ARG A 660 -17.28 0.16 3.17
C ARG A 660 -16.12 0.73 2.37
N ARG A 661 -16.42 1.37 1.25
CA ARG A 661 -15.53 2.26 0.52
C ARG A 661 -16.29 3.53 0.17
N ASP A 662 -15.81 4.65 0.70
CA ASP A 662 -16.43 5.95 0.50
C ASP A 662 -15.82 6.66 -0.72
N PHE A 663 -16.66 7.45 -1.37
CA PHE A 663 -16.33 8.29 -2.51
C PHE A 663 -16.45 9.76 -2.08
N PRO A 664 -15.68 10.68 -2.70
CA PRO A 664 -15.94 12.10 -2.51
C PRO A 664 -17.38 12.39 -2.96
N ALA A 665 -18.15 13.12 -2.15
CA ALA A 665 -19.50 13.54 -2.50
C ALA A 665 -19.48 14.16 -3.91
N PRO A 666 -20.39 13.75 -4.84
CA PRO A 666 -20.43 14.32 -6.17
C PRO A 666 -20.53 15.85 -6.08
N GLN A 667 -19.82 16.56 -6.96
CA GLN A 667 -20.20 17.94 -7.24
C GLN A 667 -21.64 17.88 -7.77
N MET A 668 -22.59 18.40 -6.99
CA MET A 668 -24.02 18.18 -7.22
C MET A 668 -24.44 18.61 -8.63
N HIS A 669 -24.64 17.63 -9.52
CA HIS A 669 -25.68 17.75 -10.53
C HIS A 669 -27.00 17.62 -9.78
N ALA A 670 -27.70 18.76 -9.66
CA ALA A 670 -28.81 18.91 -8.75
C ALA A 670 -30.01 18.02 -9.11
N SER A 671 -30.32 17.01 -8.28
CA SER A 671 -31.63 16.33 -8.32
C SER A 671 -31.92 15.47 -7.07
N ILE A 672 -32.26 16.12 -5.95
CA ILE A 672 -32.84 15.45 -4.75
C ILE A 672 -34.11 14.67 -5.11
N GLY A 673 -34.83 15.06 -6.17
CA GLY A 673 -36.02 14.34 -6.65
C GLY A 673 -35.76 13.08 -7.52
N TYR A 674 -34.51 12.76 -7.89
CA TYR A 674 -34.25 11.64 -8.82
C TYR A 674 -34.17 10.29 -8.10
N TYR A 675 -33.51 10.22 -6.94
CA TYR A 675 -33.37 8.98 -6.16
C TYR A 675 -34.70 8.42 -5.65
N GLU A 676 -35.67 9.28 -5.30
CA GLU A 676 -37.02 8.82 -4.90
C GLU A 676 -37.73 8.06 -6.03
N SER A 677 -37.60 8.51 -7.28
CA SER A 677 -38.26 7.88 -8.43
C SER A 677 -37.69 6.48 -8.72
N ALA A 678 -36.36 6.33 -8.68
CA ALA A 678 -35.69 5.05 -8.86
C ALA A 678 -35.99 4.08 -7.70
N ARG A 679 -35.99 4.57 -6.46
CA ARG A 679 -36.39 3.82 -5.27
C ARG A 679 -37.83 3.31 -5.38
N GLN A 680 -38.76 4.12 -5.89
CA GLN A 680 -40.15 3.71 -6.12
C GLN A 680 -40.27 2.67 -7.24
N SER A 681 -39.57 2.84 -8.37
CA SER A 681 -39.56 1.88 -9.48
C SER A 681 -39.02 0.50 -9.06
N TRP A 682 -37.90 0.48 -8.33
CA TRP A 682 -37.31 -0.78 -7.84
C TRP A 682 -38.17 -1.44 -6.77
N GLN A 683 -38.76 -0.65 -5.85
CA GLN A 683 -39.74 -1.17 -4.89
C GLN A 683 -41.00 -1.73 -5.58
N ALA A 684 -41.46 -1.13 -6.68
CA ALA A 684 -42.62 -1.64 -7.43
C ALA A 684 -42.32 -3.01 -8.05
N ALA A 685 -41.15 -3.18 -8.67
CA ALA A 685 -40.69 -4.46 -9.17
C ALA A 685 -40.61 -5.52 -8.05
N ARG A 686 -39.83 -5.25 -6.99
CA ARG A 686 -39.63 -6.21 -5.89
C ARG A 686 -40.91 -6.56 -5.13
N ARG A 687 -41.86 -5.63 -4.98
CA ARG A 687 -43.18 -5.91 -4.37
C ARG A 687 -44.03 -6.81 -5.26
N ALA A 688 -43.98 -6.66 -6.59
CA ALA A 688 -44.68 -7.55 -7.51
C ALA A 688 -44.16 -9.00 -7.39
N THR A 689 -42.84 -9.19 -7.39
CA THR A 689 -42.21 -10.52 -7.25
C THR A 689 -42.46 -11.12 -5.86
N SER A 690 -42.30 -10.33 -4.79
CA SER A 690 -42.57 -10.79 -3.42
C SER A 690 -44.04 -11.17 -3.19
N ALA A 691 -44.97 -10.45 -3.83
CA ALA A 691 -46.39 -10.78 -3.81
C ALA A 691 -46.74 -12.03 -4.64
N ALA A 692 -45.98 -12.35 -5.69
CA ALA A 692 -46.07 -13.64 -6.39
C ALA A 692 -45.61 -14.78 -5.46
N ARG A 693 -44.47 -14.61 -4.78
CA ARG A 693 -43.93 -15.56 -3.78
C ARG A 693 -44.92 -15.90 -2.65
N MET A 694 -45.77 -14.95 -2.23
CA MET A 694 -46.83 -15.18 -1.23
C MET A 694 -48.14 -15.76 -1.80
N ARG A 695 -48.34 -15.73 -3.13
CA ARG A 695 -49.60 -16.15 -3.76
C ARG A 695 -49.58 -17.57 -4.32
N THR A 696 -48.40 -18.16 -4.48
CA THR A 696 -48.25 -19.57 -4.84
C THR A 696 -48.10 -20.40 -3.57
N PRO A 697 -49.09 -21.25 -3.19
CA PRO A 697 -48.93 -22.12 -2.04
C PRO A 697 -47.79 -23.11 -2.31
N ALA A 698 -46.88 -23.28 -1.35
CA ALA A 698 -45.90 -24.35 -1.41
C ALA A 698 -46.67 -25.69 -1.49
N ALA A 699 -46.40 -26.48 -2.53
CA ALA A 699 -46.89 -27.85 -2.61
C ALA A 699 -46.23 -28.63 -1.46
N SER A 700 -47.02 -29.01 -0.45
CA SER A 700 -46.51 -29.70 0.73
C SER A 700 -45.95 -31.07 0.35
N VAL A 701 -44.63 -31.21 0.38
CA VAL A 701 -43.97 -32.51 0.26
C VAL A 701 -44.30 -33.30 1.52
N ALA A 702 -45.12 -34.34 1.38
CA ALA A 702 -45.49 -35.22 2.48
C ALA A 702 -44.35 -36.21 2.78
N ASP A 703 -44.00 -36.32 4.06
CA ASP A 703 -42.98 -37.22 4.60
C ASP A 703 -43.36 -38.71 4.40
N PRO A 704 -42.51 -39.54 3.76
CA PRO A 704 -42.85 -40.93 3.47
C PRO A 704 -42.36 -41.89 4.57
N THR A 705 -43.14 -42.08 5.66
CA THR A 705 -43.17 -43.39 6.36
C THR A 705 -44.45 -43.61 7.17
N THR A 706 -45.14 -44.75 6.93
CA THR A 706 -46.23 -45.35 7.75
C THR A 706 -47.49 -44.50 8.04
N SER A 707 -48.72 -44.95 7.83
CA SER A 707 -49.25 -46.29 7.54
C SER A 707 -50.70 -46.25 7.01
N GLY A 708 -51.11 -47.30 6.27
CA GLY A 708 -52.48 -47.82 6.18
C GLY A 708 -53.67 -46.90 5.84
N GLY A 709 -54.13 -46.92 4.57
CA GLY A 709 -55.46 -46.41 4.19
C GLY A 709 -55.83 -46.65 2.72
N ARG A 710 -56.88 -47.42 2.44
CA ARG A 710 -57.42 -47.65 1.07
C ARG A 710 -58.24 -46.45 0.59
N ILE A 711 -58.05 -45.99 -0.64
CA ILE A 711 -59.03 -45.25 -1.47
C ILE A 711 -58.92 -45.74 -2.94
N PRO A 712 -60.01 -45.79 -3.75
CA PRO A 712 -60.12 -46.69 -4.90
C PRO A 712 -59.86 -46.03 -6.28
N ALA A 713 -60.19 -46.77 -7.36
CA ALA A 713 -59.89 -46.49 -8.76
C ALA A 713 -60.89 -45.56 -9.50
N GLU A 714 -60.56 -45.26 -10.77
CA GLU A 714 -61.31 -44.48 -11.78
C GLU A 714 -61.21 -42.95 -11.55
N ILE A 715 -60.97 -42.08 -12.55
CA ILE A 715 -61.62 -41.95 -13.88
C ILE A 715 -60.62 -41.48 -14.99
N LEU A 716 -60.98 -41.74 -16.27
CA LEU A 716 -60.27 -41.43 -17.53
C LEU A 716 -60.59 -40.05 -18.15
N ALA A 717 -59.77 -39.62 -19.15
CA ALA A 717 -60.09 -38.66 -20.26
C ALA A 717 -60.37 -37.18 -19.86
N TRP A 718 -60.10 -36.11 -20.63
CA TRP A 718 -59.48 -35.76 -21.94
C TRP A 718 -58.95 -34.29 -21.85
N GLY A 719 -58.18 -33.70 -22.78
CA GLY A 719 -57.61 -34.23 -24.02
C GLY A 719 -57.67 -33.31 -25.27
N ASN A 720 -57.14 -32.07 -25.21
CA ASN A 720 -56.86 -31.17 -26.35
C ASN A 720 -55.78 -30.14 -25.98
#